data_AF-A0A5N6GFY7-F1
#
_entry.id   AF-A0A5N6GFY7-F1
#
_cell.length_a   1.000
_cell.length_b   1.000
_cell.length_c   1.000
_cell.angle_alpha   90.00
_cell.angle_beta   90.00
_cell.angle_gamma   90.00
#
_symmetry.space_group_name_H-M   'P 1'
#
loop_
_entity.id
_entity.type
_entity.pdbx_description
1 polymer ?
#
loop_
_entity_poly.entity_id
_entity_poly.type
_entity_poly.pdbx_seq_one_letter_code
_entity_poly.pdbx_strand_id
1 'polypeptide(L)'
;MPLPPTPRDRKDFSVAIICALEVESDAVELLFDHIWDANGDRYGKAAHDPYSYRTGVIGNHNVVLAYMTGMGKVQAASVAKSCRWSFPGVRLALIVGVCGGVPGGIEGGVFLGDIVISDEILPYDFGKKYPGTFQCREVTSRSNGDNEVQAFLRKLRSPKGREHLLSRTAHHLDVLRAGAGEYSCPPRQSDQLFEPNYHHKHHGTSKCKTCNEGKACKRAQKATCKALRCDQERLVVRLRSSQREFNIHFGRIASGDTVMKSGRDRDRIADKEKVIAFEMEGAGIDGIMPFLVIKGVCDYADSHKNKIWQKYSAGAAASCMKSLLEQWAVIDQFEKRHYQPRDFSQESHCHIQETASEACALSTRRDEGYHSQYNPDTNNENLLQVLPEIDSSFKCVIRSLREHRQYLPRDADLKAIIKNQRFLVSDHAKILLSDDCLGSSWLSCLEIALEIQKKLESIKDLTRQLRVATQARSQPTSAVSSLKYSVEDLGSLIENFRSVIHQPKKTHTWQEPRIDKIPECRRKFEDFRVIQQAAHSLYDAVGTACAAHTVHKVHIPLQPAIDGTTTRIRFNVALIQHSRAPGDVVWIDVESTIKSHEGYSQLGSTSPSGQNPSLNRRQEVERGNCLSTQRKRVQFRLPTAPIQPLCSEADVVEIPYLHIQRNFCQVVERCLSQQERNRCIGLLGDNGTCKHLAYLASRTSITTTTKSLSELISQTRSDITKEMSQYERVRLAKYLATAVLYYHATPWLNRAWRSEDIHFFNYPDPSIEQPQHIPAYMMSSVSTEYLPASPAYHRFIRNPVLFGLGVMFLELAFQVPLAALELSIDLQERGKSDLAEYSTARRVVEFSHGKISKSFKEVTKRCLYCDFGHDDDFHSPALQQAFYNNVITVLDDLEKRFRELQLD
;
A
#
# COMPACT_ATOMS: atom_id res chain seq x y z
N MET A 1 -40.70 14.36 -11.24
CA MET A 1 -40.87 14.38 -9.76
C MET A 1 -40.41 15.74 -9.27
N PRO A 2 -40.61 16.16 -8.00
CA PRO A 2 -39.82 17.27 -7.45
C PRO A 2 -38.32 16.96 -7.64
N LEU A 3 -37.52 17.99 -7.94
CA LEU A 3 -36.07 17.84 -8.05
C LEU A 3 -35.46 17.44 -6.69
N PRO A 4 -34.35 16.67 -6.67
CA PRO A 4 -33.59 16.45 -5.45
C PRO A 4 -33.06 17.78 -4.89
N PRO A 5 -32.79 17.86 -3.58
CA PRO A 5 -32.23 19.07 -2.98
C PRO A 5 -30.87 19.41 -3.62
N THR A 6 -30.66 20.69 -3.87
CA THR A 6 -29.43 21.24 -4.46
C THR A 6 -28.20 20.79 -3.66
N PRO A 7 -27.17 20.23 -4.32
CA PRO A 7 -25.89 19.91 -3.70
C PRO A 7 -25.30 21.10 -2.92
N ARG A 8 -24.79 20.80 -1.73
CA ARG A 8 -24.00 21.72 -0.90
C ARG A 8 -22.52 21.60 -1.26
N ASP A 9 -22.02 20.36 -1.42
CA ASP A 9 -20.68 20.08 -1.93
C ASP A 9 -20.58 18.79 -2.78
N ARG A 10 -19.37 18.43 -3.22
CA ARG A 10 -19.10 17.29 -4.11
C ARG A 10 -19.44 15.90 -3.51
N LYS A 11 -19.82 15.82 -2.22
CA LYS A 11 -20.32 14.60 -1.55
C LYS A 11 -21.81 14.33 -1.82
N ASP A 12 -22.58 15.33 -2.26
CA ASP A 12 -24.03 15.18 -2.47
C ASP A 12 -24.39 14.57 -3.84
N PHE A 13 -23.38 14.23 -4.64
CA PHE A 13 -23.50 13.54 -5.94
C PHE A 13 -23.36 12.03 -5.74
N SER A 14 -24.41 11.26 -6.04
CA SER A 14 -24.49 9.83 -5.75
C SER A 14 -24.15 8.92 -6.94
N VAL A 15 -24.20 9.45 -8.17
CA VAL A 15 -23.99 8.69 -9.40
C VAL A 15 -22.99 9.41 -10.31
N ALA A 16 -22.02 8.66 -10.82
CA ALA A 16 -21.18 9.08 -11.94
C ALA A 16 -21.72 8.48 -13.25
N ILE A 17 -21.69 9.24 -14.33
CA ILE A 17 -21.97 8.79 -15.69
C ILE A 17 -20.70 8.98 -16.50
N ILE A 18 -20.26 7.96 -17.24
CA ILE A 18 -18.98 7.96 -17.94
C ILE A 18 -19.25 7.65 -19.42
N CYS A 19 -18.88 8.60 -20.29
CA CYS A 19 -19.04 8.51 -21.75
C CYS A 19 -17.67 8.54 -22.44
N ALA A 20 -17.49 7.71 -23.47
CA ALA A 20 -16.20 7.53 -24.17
C ALA A 20 -16.06 8.44 -25.39
N LEU A 21 -17.17 8.94 -25.93
CA LEU A 21 -17.26 9.77 -27.13
C LEU A 21 -18.21 10.97 -26.91
N GLU A 22 -17.96 12.06 -27.64
CA GLU A 22 -18.80 13.28 -27.63
C GLU A 22 -20.30 12.96 -27.86
N VAL A 23 -20.61 12.18 -28.90
CA VAL A 23 -21.97 11.72 -29.24
C VAL A 23 -22.67 10.90 -28.14
N GLU A 24 -21.93 10.39 -27.16
CA GLU A 24 -22.46 9.68 -26.00
C GLU A 24 -22.71 10.64 -24.83
N SER A 25 -21.82 11.62 -24.59
CA SER A 25 -22.08 12.70 -23.63
C SER A 25 -23.22 13.61 -24.08
N ASP A 26 -23.27 14.01 -25.36
CA ASP A 26 -24.33 14.84 -25.94
C ASP A 26 -25.73 14.24 -25.68
N ALA A 27 -25.85 12.92 -25.86
CA ALA A 27 -27.07 12.16 -25.66
C ALA A 27 -27.49 12.10 -24.17
N VAL A 28 -26.53 12.12 -23.25
CA VAL A 28 -26.77 12.17 -21.81
C VAL A 28 -27.10 13.60 -21.36
N GLU A 29 -26.40 14.61 -21.87
CA GLU A 29 -26.65 16.03 -21.57
C GLU A 29 -28.07 16.48 -21.93
N LEU A 30 -28.56 16.07 -23.11
CA LEU A 30 -29.94 16.31 -23.55
C LEU A 30 -31.02 15.64 -22.68
N LEU A 31 -30.63 14.79 -21.72
CA LEU A 31 -31.53 14.11 -20.78
C LEU A 31 -31.39 14.57 -19.33
N PHE A 32 -30.57 15.58 -19.01
CA PHE A 32 -30.57 16.21 -17.69
C PHE A 32 -31.92 16.87 -17.40
N ASP A 33 -32.46 16.63 -16.21
CA ASP A 33 -33.66 17.33 -15.72
C ASP A 33 -33.33 18.73 -15.18
N HIS A 34 -32.08 18.93 -14.75
CA HIS A 34 -31.51 20.22 -14.39
C HIS A 34 -29.97 20.17 -14.43
N ILE A 35 -29.29 21.26 -14.82
CA ILE A 35 -27.83 21.36 -14.86
C ILE A 35 -27.39 22.39 -13.82
N TRP A 36 -26.61 21.98 -12.81
CA TRP A 36 -26.24 22.81 -11.66
C TRP A 36 -25.12 23.83 -11.98
N ASP A 37 -24.30 23.56 -12.99
CA ASP A 37 -23.13 24.36 -13.39
C ASP A 37 -23.32 25.11 -14.73
N ALA A 38 -24.58 25.24 -15.18
CA ALA A 38 -24.93 25.95 -16.42
C ALA A 38 -24.46 27.42 -16.44
N ASN A 39 -24.31 28.03 -15.25
CA ASN A 39 -23.82 29.40 -15.07
C ASN A 39 -22.35 29.46 -14.59
N GLY A 40 -21.59 28.36 -14.72
CA GLY A 40 -20.21 28.22 -14.27
C GLY A 40 -20.00 27.06 -13.30
N ASP A 41 -18.75 26.55 -13.24
CA ASP A 41 -18.39 25.42 -12.38
C ASP A 41 -18.45 25.78 -10.89
N ARG A 42 -19.59 25.48 -10.26
CA ARG A 42 -19.88 25.79 -8.86
C ARG A 42 -19.16 24.88 -7.86
N TYR A 43 -18.86 23.64 -8.23
CA TYR A 43 -18.36 22.61 -7.30
C TYR A 43 -16.88 22.29 -7.49
N GLY A 44 -16.35 22.60 -8.67
CA GLY A 44 -14.98 22.31 -9.06
C GLY A 44 -14.71 20.81 -9.20
N LYS A 45 -13.43 20.50 -9.10
CA LYS A 45 -12.88 19.14 -9.00
C LYS A 45 -11.77 19.12 -7.97
N ALA A 46 -11.22 17.95 -7.67
CA ALA A 46 -10.04 17.85 -6.82
C ALA A 46 -8.83 18.55 -7.48
N ALA A 47 -7.90 19.01 -6.64
CA ALA A 47 -6.64 19.57 -7.13
C ALA A 47 -5.91 18.53 -8.01
N HIS A 48 -5.36 19.00 -9.13
CA HIS A 48 -4.64 18.19 -10.13
C HIS A 48 -5.44 17.06 -10.81
N ASP A 49 -6.77 17.02 -10.67
CA ASP A 49 -7.61 16.16 -11.50
C ASP A 49 -7.61 16.67 -12.97
N PRO A 50 -7.14 15.89 -13.96
CA PRO A 50 -7.03 16.35 -15.34
C PRO A 50 -8.37 16.33 -16.10
N TYR A 51 -9.41 15.68 -15.60
CA TYR A 51 -10.66 15.48 -16.36
C TYR A 51 -11.66 16.62 -16.21
N SER A 52 -12.60 16.71 -17.15
CA SER A 52 -13.73 17.64 -17.11
C SER A 52 -15.00 16.91 -16.66
N TYR A 53 -15.92 17.66 -16.05
CA TYR A 53 -17.17 17.16 -15.52
C TYR A 53 -18.35 18.08 -15.84
N ARG A 54 -19.56 17.53 -15.74
CA ARG A 54 -20.85 18.21 -15.89
C ARG A 54 -21.76 17.74 -14.77
N THR A 55 -22.29 18.66 -13.97
CA THR A 55 -23.03 18.37 -12.73
C THR A 55 -24.49 18.77 -12.85
N GLY A 56 -25.40 17.94 -12.34
CA GLY A 56 -26.83 18.18 -12.48
C GLY A 56 -27.71 17.11 -11.87
N VAL A 57 -28.90 16.95 -12.42
CA VAL A 57 -29.95 16.03 -11.97
C VAL A 57 -30.39 15.13 -13.10
N ILE A 58 -30.53 13.83 -12.82
CA ILE A 58 -31.30 12.90 -13.65
C ILE A 58 -32.24 12.08 -12.76
N GLY A 59 -33.54 12.19 -13.01
CA GLY A 59 -34.59 11.64 -12.16
C GLY A 59 -34.55 12.27 -10.76
N ASN A 60 -34.30 11.44 -9.75
CA ASN A 60 -34.22 11.87 -8.34
C ASN A 60 -32.76 11.93 -7.83
N HIS A 61 -31.77 11.84 -8.71
CA HIS A 61 -30.35 11.72 -8.33
C HIS A 61 -29.55 12.95 -8.77
N ASN A 62 -28.69 13.44 -7.88
CA ASN A 62 -27.62 14.37 -8.24
C ASN A 62 -26.51 13.58 -8.93
N VAL A 63 -26.27 13.86 -10.20
CA VAL A 63 -25.34 13.12 -11.07
C VAL A 63 -24.17 13.97 -11.51
N VAL A 64 -23.03 13.31 -11.74
CA VAL A 64 -21.86 13.88 -12.42
C VAL A 64 -21.57 13.10 -13.70
N LEU A 65 -21.68 13.75 -14.85
CA LEU A 65 -21.19 13.24 -16.12
C LEU A 65 -19.69 13.57 -16.23
N ALA A 66 -18.88 12.57 -16.60
CA ALA A 66 -17.44 12.67 -16.76
C ALA A 66 -17.05 12.38 -18.21
N TYR A 67 -16.29 13.31 -18.81
CA TYR A 67 -15.86 13.21 -20.22
C TYR A 67 -14.52 12.47 -20.31
N MET A 68 -14.49 11.35 -21.03
CA MET A 68 -13.24 10.65 -21.33
C MET A 68 -12.44 11.37 -22.42
N THR A 69 -11.12 11.39 -22.28
CA THR A 69 -10.19 11.92 -23.30
C THR A 69 -9.87 10.91 -24.43
N GLY A 70 -10.63 9.81 -24.50
CA GLY A 70 -10.51 8.75 -25.50
C GLY A 70 -11.04 7.41 -24.99
N MET A 71 -11.40 6.51 -25.91
CA MET A 71 -11.90 5.15 -25.62
C MET A 71 -10.84 4.25 -24.95
N GLY A 72 -11.29 3.13 -24.38
CA GLY A 72 -10.42 2.04 -23.89
C GLY A 72 -10.28 1.97 -22.37
N LYS A 73 -9.87 0.78 -21.89
CA LYS A 73 -9.91 0.40 -20.46
C LYS A 73 -9.04 1.33 -19.60
N VAL A 74 -7.89 1.78 -20.12
CA VAL A 74 -6.96 2.67 -19.40
C VAL A 74 -7.57 4.05 -19.16
N GLN A 75 -8.27 4.61 -20.13
CA GLN A 75 -8.90 5.93 -20.01
C GLN A 75 -10.13 5.86 -19.10
N ALA A 76 -10.95 4.80 -19.24
CA ALA A 76 -12.06 4.51 -18.36
C ALA A 76 -11.62 4.38 -16.88
N ALA A 77 -10.58 3.59 -16.61
CA ALA A 77 -10.00 3.43 -15.28
C ALA A 77 -9.54 4.77 -14.67
N SER A 78 -8.86 5.58 -15.50
CA SER A 78 -8.27 6.85 -15.09
C SER A 78 -9.34 7.90 -14.77
N VAL A 79 -10.35 8.08 -15.65
CA VAL A 79 -11.47 9.00 -15.37
C VAL A 79 -12.32 8.52 -14.20
N ALA A 80 -12.58 7.21 -14.06
CA ALA A 80 -13.38 6.68 -12.95
C ALA A 80 -12.69 6.93 -11.60
N LYS A 81 -11.37 6.72 -11.53
CA LYS A 81 -10.59 7.00 -10.31
C LYS A 81 -10.57 8.48 -9.97
N SER A 82 -10.32 9.35 -10.95
CA SER A 82 -10.36 10.81 -10.78
C SER A 82 -11.75 11.29 -10.37
N CYS A 83 -12.80 10.81 -11.04
CA CYS A 83 -14.19 11.15 -10.73
C CYS A 83 -14.55 10.72 -9.30
N ARG A 84 -14.11 9.55 -8.86
CA ARG A 84 -14.31 9.09 -7.47
C ARG A 84 -13.58 9.93 -6.43
N TRP A 85 -12.41 10.47 -6.77
CA TRP A 85 -11.63 11.37 -5.91
C TRP A 85 -12.22 12.79 -5.86
N SER A 86 -12.73 13.28 -7.00
CA SER A 86 -13.42 14.57 -7.10
C SER A 86 -14.83 14.54 -6.51
N PHE A 87 -15.58 13.44 -6.65
CA PHE A 87 -16.96 13.29 -6.18
C PHE A 87 -17.06 12.07 -5.24
N PRO A 88 -16.54 12.18 -3.99
CA PRO A 88 -16.41 11.05 -3.07
C PRO A 88 -17.75 10.45 -2.61
N GLY A 89 -18.87 11.16 -2.81
CA GLY A 89 -20.22 10.68 -2.55
C GLY A 89 -20.75 9.67 -3.57
N VAL A 90 -20.11 9.56 -4.74
CA VAL A 90 -20.53 8.63 -5.80
C VAL A 90 -20.53 7.20 -5.27
N ARG A 91 -21.60 6.45 -5.54
CA ARG A 91 -21.73 5.03 -5.18
C ARG A 91 -21.93 4.12 -6.38
N LEU A 92 -22.47 4.65 -7.48
CA LEU A 92 -22.70 3.91 -8.73
C LEU A 92 -22.07 4.67 -9.91
N ALA A 93 -21.29 3.97 -10.73
CA ALA A 93 -20.85 4.46 -12.04
C ALA A 93 -21.68 3.82 -13.17
N LEU A 94 -22.19 4.63 -14.10
CA LEU A 94 -22.87 4.17 -15.30
C LEU A 94 -21.97 4.46 -16.50
N ILE A 95 -21.36 3.44 -17.11
CA ILE A 95 -20.71 3.58 -18.41
C ILE A 95 -21.81 3.55 -19.47
N VAL A 96 -22.02 4.68 -20.15
CA VAL A 96 -23.07 4.87 -21.16
C VAL A 96 -22.42 5.11 -22.51
N GLY A 97 -22.98 4.52 -23.58
CA GLY A 97 -22.46 4.73 -24.93
C GLY A 97 -22.92 3.72 -25.96
N VAL A 98 -22.06 3.39 -26.93
CA VAL A 98 -22.33 2.42 -27.99
C VAL A 98 -21.43 1.19 -27.96
N CYS A 99 -21.91 0.09 -28.55
CA CYS A 99 -21.21 -1.19 -28.63
C CYS A 99 -21.44 -1.90 -29.98
N GLY A 100 -20.61 -2.91 -30.25
CA GLY A 100 -20.85 -3.89 -31.32
C GLY A 100 -21.68 -5.06 -30.80
N GLY A 101 -22.86 -5.32 -31.34
CA GLY A 101 -23.75 -6.40 -30.90
C GLY A 101 -23.39 -7.76 -31.50
N VAL A 102 -23.78 -8.84 -30.82
CA VAL A 102 -23.64 -10.23 -31.30
C VAL A 102 -24.99 -10.73 -31.83
N PRO A 103 -25.18 -10.89 -33.15
CA PRO A 103 -26.49 -11.21 -33.74
C PRO A 103 -27.19 -12.43 -33.13
N GLY A 104 -26.46 -13.52 -32.89
CA GLY A 104 -26.95 -14.78 -32.32
C GLY A 104 -26.61 -15.00 -30.86
N GLY A 105 -26.18 -13.98 -30.11
CA GLY A 105 -25.73 -14.14 -28.72
C GLY A 105 -26.84 -14.47 -27.72
N ILE A 106 -28.12 -14.26 -28.10
CA ILE A 106 -29.30 -14.50 -27.27
C ILE A 106 -30.45 -15.02 -28.15
N GLU A 107 -31.40 -15.74 -27.56
CA GLU A 107 -32.64 -16.15 -28.24
C GLU A 107 -33.42 -14.93 -28.74
N GLY A 108 -33.98 -15.02 -29.96
CA GLY A 108 -34.54 -13.87 -30.69
C GLY A 108 -33.49 -12.96 -31.35
N GLY A 109 -32.27 -12.91 -30.82
CA GLY A 109 -31.12 -12.23 -31.40
C GLY A 109 -31.03 -10.73 -31.08
N VAL A 110 -29.82 -10.18 -31.24
CA VAL A 110 -29.52 -8.76 -31.02
C VAL A 110 -29.55 -8.01 -32.35
N PHE A 111 -30.30 -6.90 -32.43
CA PHE A 111 -30.48 -6.08 -33.64
C PHE A 111 -29.81 -4.70 -33.49
N LEU A 112 -29.62 -3.97 -34.60
CA LEU A 112 -29.11 -2.59 -34.50
C LEU A 112 -30.16 -1.70 -33.81
N GLY A 113 -29.66 -0.79 -32.98
CA GLY A 113 -30.47 0.04 -32.12
C GLY A 113 -31.09 -0.66 -30.89
N ASP A 114 -30.88 -1.97 -30.70
CA ASP A 114 -31.16 -2.60 -29.39
C ASP A 114 -30.19 -2.06 -28.32
N ILE A 115 -30.56 -2.17 -27.04
CA ILE A 115 -29.76 -1.76 -25.89
C ILE A 115 -29.30 -2.99 -25.11
N VAL A 116 -28.08 -2.98 -24.60
CA VAL A 116 -27.50 -4.04 -23.78
C VAL A 116 -27.09 -3.49 -22.42
N ILE A 117 -27.50 -4.18 -21.35
CA ILE A 117 -27.11 -3.91 -19.96
C ILE A 117 -26.25 -5.07 -19.46
N SER A 118 -25.13 -4.75 -18.81
CA SER A 118 -24.19 -5.76 -18.30
C SER A 118 -24.73 -6.56 -17.10
N ASP A 119 -24.92 -7.86 -17.32
CA ASP A 119 -25.04 -8.83 -16.22
C ASP A 119 -23.66 -9.28 -15.71
N GLU A 120 -22.65 -9.24 -16.57
CA GLU A 120 -21.25 -9.54 -16.28
C GLU A 120 -20.36 -8.88 -17.34
N ILE A 121 -19.14 -8.51 -16.95
CA ILE A 121 -18.09 -8.06 -17.87
C ILE A 121 -17.04 -9.15 -18.03
N LEU A 122 -16.60 -9.38 -19.26
CA LEU A 122 -15.51 -10.30 -19.58
C LEU A 122 -14.34 -9.51 -20.20
N PRO A 123 -13.17 -9.43 -19.56
CA PRO A 123 -11.98 -8.82 -20.15
C PRO A 123 -11.38 -9.74 -21.24
N TYR A 124 -12.05 -9.80 -22.40
CA TYR A 124 -11.85 -10.88 -23.38
C TYR A 124 -10.47 -10.87 -24.07
N ASP A 125 -9.74 -9.76 -23.99
CA ASP A 125 -8.36 -9.62 -24.46
C ASP A 125 -7.29 -9.79 -23.35
N PHE A 126 -7.71 -10.11 -22.11
CA PHE A 126 -6.82 -10.41 -21.00
C PHE A 126 -6.60 -11.93 -20.85
N GLY A 127 -5.39 -12.41 -21.12
CA GLY A 127 -5.13 -13.84 -21.18
C GLY A 127 -3.76 -14.24 -21.72
N LYS A 128 -3.58 -15.54 -21.98
CA LYS A 128 -2.34 -16.13 -22.47
C LYS A 128 -2.42 -16.36 -23.99
N LYS A 129 -1.45 -15.83 -24.73
CA LYS A 129 -1.31 -16.11 -26.17
C LYS A 129 -0.39 -17.31 -26.39
N TYR A 130 -0.90 -18.28 -27.13
CA TYR A 130 -0.16 -19.46 -27.61
C TYR A 130 -0.02 -19.38 -29.15
N PRO A 131 0.82 -20.22 -29.78
CA PRO A 131 0.81 -20.38 -31.23
C PRO A 131 -0.61 -20.72 -31.73
N GLY A 132 -1.12 -19.95 -32.69
CA GLY A 132 -2.53 -20.00 -33.15
C GLY A 132 -3.54 -19.45 -32.14
N THR A 133 -3.59 -20.02 -30.94
CA THR A 133 -4.68 -19.86 -29.96
C THR A 133 -4.48 -18.68 -29.00
N PHE A 134 -5.57 -18.09 -28.52
CA PHE A 134 -5.56 -17.21 -27.35
C PHE A 134 -6.48 -17.80 -26.29
N GLN A 135 -5.99 -17.93 -25.07
CA GLN A 135 -6.78 -18.36 -23.91
C GLN A 135 -7.06 -17.13 -23.06
N CYS A 136 -8.29 -16.60 -23.13
CA CYS A 136 -8.78 -15.63 -22.16
C CYS A 136 -8.58 -16.22 -20.76
N ARG A 137 -8.08 -15.43 -19.82
CA ARG A 137 -8.05 -15.82 -18.41
C ARG A 137 -9.47 -15.78 -17.89
N GLU A 138 -9.90 -16.79 -17.16
CA GLU A 138 -11.15 -16.72 -16.39
C GLU A 138 -10.96 -15.75 -15.22
N VAL A 139 -11.13 -14.47 -15.54
CA VAL A 139 -11.43 -13.40 -14.59
C VAL A 139 -12.86 -13.00 -14.87
N THR A 140 -13.79 -13.60 -14.14
CA THR A 140 -15.17 -13.14 -14.07
C THR A 140 -15.15 -11.77 -13.40
N SER A 141 -15.09 -10.70 -14.20
CA SER A 141 -14.98 -9.33 -13.67
C SER A 141 -16.26 -9.04 -12.90
N ARG A 142 -16.13 -8.91 -11.58
CA ARG A 142 -17.26 -8.73 -10.65
C ARG A 142 -17.70 -7.26 -10.63
N SER A 143 -17.99 -6.76 -11.83
CA SER A 143 -18.95 -5.71 -12.25
C SER A 143 -20.32 -5.72 -11.56
N ASN A 144 -20.51 -6.60 -10.60
CA ASN A 144 -21.72 -7.03 -9.94
C ASN A 144 -21.39 -7.74 -8.61
N GLY A 145 -20.23 -7.44 -8.00
CA GLY A 145 -19.86 -7.88 -6.65
C GLY A 145 -20.59 -7.12 -5.54
N ASP A 146 -21.22 -5.99 -5.88
CA ASP A 146 -22.03 -5.18 -4.99
C ASP A 146 -23.48 -5.72 -4.92
N ASN A 147 -23.98 -5.89 -3.68
CA ASN A 147 -25.30 -6.47 -3.43
C ASN A 147 -26.46 -5.52 -3.81
N GLU A 148 -26.27 -4.21 -3.76
CA GLU A 148 -27.27 -3.20 -4.13
C GLU A 148 -27.51 -3.25 -5.66
N VAL A 149 -26.42 -3.26 -6.43
CA VAL A 149 -26.45 -3.42 -7.89
C VAL A 149 -27.06 -4.77 -8.30
N GLN A 150 -26.73 -5.86 -7.59
CA GLN A 150 -27.29 -7.18 -7.86
C GLN A 150 -28.79 -7.30 -7.54
N ALA A 151 -29.24 -6.78 -6.40
CA ALA A 151 -30.66 -6.74 -6.07
C ALA A 151 -31.44 -5.91 -7.10
N PHE A 152 -30.84 -4.81 -7.56
CA PHE A 152 -31.43 -3.93 -8.55
C PHE A 152 -31.50 -4.54 -9.97
N LEU A 153 -30.46 -5.22 -10.46
CA LEU A 153 -30.56 -5.95 -11.73
C LEU A 153 -31.65 -7.04 -11.68
N ARG A 154 -31.81 -7.74 -10.54
CA ARG A 154 -32.92 -8.70 -10.35
C ARG A 154 -34.29 -8.02 -10.40
N LYS A 155 -34.44 -6.83 -9.80
CA LYS A 155 -35.64 -5.98 -9.92
C LYS A 155 -35.92 -5.62 -11.39
N LEU A 156 -34.92 -5.16 -12.14
CA LEU A 156 -35.06 -4.78 -13.55
C LEU A 156 -35.38 -5.97 -14.49
N ARG A 157 -34.84 -7.16 -14.21
CA ARG A 157 -35.15 -8.37 -15.00
C ARG A 157 -36.54 -8.95 -14.71
N SER A 158 -37.21 -8.56 -13.62
CA SER A 158 -38.60 -8.96 -13.36
C SER A 158 -39.54 -8.48 -14.48
N PRO A 159 -40.66 -9.19 -14.79
CA PRO A 159 -41.54 -8.79 -15.90
C PRO A 159 -42.01 -7.33 -15.81
N LYS A 160 -42.43 -6.88 -14.62
CA LYS A 160 -42.85 -5.48 -14.38
C LYS A 160 -41.68 -4.48 -14.47
N GLY A 161 -40.51 -4.82 -13.94
CA GLY A 161 -39.31 -3.97 -14.05
C GLY A 161 -38.87 -3.80 -15.50
N ARG A 162 -38.88 -4.89 -16.28
CA ARG A 162 -38.53 -4.93 -17.70
C ARG A 162 -39.53 -4.16 -18.55
N GLU A 163 -40.82 -4.32 -18.29
CA GLU A 163 -41.89 -3.55 -18.95
C GLU A 163 -41.78 -2.05 -18.66
N HIS A 164 -41.61 -1.67 -17.39
CA HIS A 164 -41.46 -0.28 -16.99
C HIS A 164 -40.19 0.36 -17.59
N LEU A 165 -39.06 -0.35 -17.55
CA LEU A 165 -37.80 0.07 -18.16
C LEU A 165 -37.97 0.29 -19.68
N LEU A 166 -38.60 -0.64 -20.40
CA LEU A 166 -38.87 -0.50 -21.83
C LEU A 166 -39.78 0.69 -22.16
N SER A 167 -40.84 0.89 -21.36
CA SER A 167 -41.81 1.98 -21.53
C SER A 167 -41.20 3.36 -21.28
N ARG A 168 -40.50 3.53 -20.14
CA ARG A 168 -39.81 4.80 -19.81
C ARG A 168 -38.66 5.10 -20.76
N THR A 169 -37.89 4.08 -21.19
CA THR A 169 -36.82 4.26 -22.21
C THR A 169 -37.38 4.80 -23.52
N ALA A 170 -38.52 4.28 -24.01
CA ALA A 170 -39.13 4.77 -25.25
C ALA A 170 -39.56 6.24 -25.12
N HIS A 171 -40.25 6.58 -24.01
CA HIS A 171 -40.63 7.96 -23.71
C HIS A 171 -39.45 8.94 -23.65
N HIS A 172 -38.35 8.57 -22.96
CA HIS A 172 -37.16 9.42 -22.91
C HIS A 172 -36.48 9.55 -24.28
N LEU A 173 -36.54 8.52 -25.13
CA LEU A 173 -35.99 8.56 -26.48
C LEU A 173 -36.82 9.47 -27.41
N ASP A 174 -38.15 9.49 -27.25
CA ASP A 174 -39.03 10.41 -27.97
C ASP A 174 -38.85 11.87 -27.52
N VAL A 175 -38.63 12.12 -26.22
CA VAL A 175 -38.23 13.44 -25.72
C VAL A 175 -36.90 13.88 -26.33
N LEU A 176 -35.91 12.99 -26.40
CA LEU A 176 -34.59 13.27 -26.98
C LEU A 176 -34.72 13.62 -28.47
N ARG A 177 -35.52 12.87 -29.25
CA ARG A 177 -35.84 13.17 -30.66
C ARG A 177 -36.53 14.52 -30.84
N ALA A 178 -37.46 14.87 -29.95
CA ALA A 178 -38.19 16.13 -30.01
C ALA A 178 -37.30 17.34 -29.68
N GLY A 179 -36.34 17.20 -28.77
CA GLY A 179 -35.33 18.22 -28.49
C GLY A 179 -34.23 18.30 -29.56
N ALA A 180 -33.84 17.15 -30.14
CA ALA A 180 -32.81 17.04 -31.17
C ALA A 180 -33.14 15.93 -32.19
N GLY A 181 -33.64 16.32 -33.37
CA GLY A 181 -34.06 15.38 -34.42
C GLY A 181 -32.96 14.44 -34.96
N GLU A 182 -31.70 14.71 -34.64
CA GLU A 182 -30.54 13.89 -35.03
C GLU A 182 -30.52 12.47 -34.42
N TYR A 183 -31.37 12.21 -33.42
CA TYR A 183 -31.51 10.92 -32.72
C TYR A 183 -32.69 10.06 -33.22
N SER A 184 -33.23 10.41 -34.39
CA SER A 184 -34.30 9.66 -35.07
C SER A 184 -33.90 8.21 -35.40
N CYS A 185 -34.88 7.29 -35.40
CA CYS A 185 -34.64 5.88 -35.76
C CYS A 185 -34.23 5.73 -37.24
N PRO A 186 -33.09 5.09 -37.55
CA PRO A 186 -32.77 4.69 -38.91
C PRO A 186 -33.83 3.72 -39.47
N PRO A 187 -34.10 3.71 -40.79
CA PRO A 187 -35.03 2.76 -41.39
C PRO A 187 -34.58 1.31 -41.15
N ARG A 188 -35.53 0.38 -40.93
CA ARG A 188 -35.25 -1.05 -40.66
C ARG A 188 -34.35 -1.70 -41.73
N GLN A 189 -34.40 -1.23 -42.98
CA GLN A 189 -33.57 -1.70 -44.10
C GLN A 189 -32.08 -1.32 -43.99
N SER A 190 -31.73 -0.45 -43.03
CA SER A 190 -30.33 -0.11 -42.68
C SER A 190 -29.77 -0.97 -41.55
N ASP A 191 -30.56 -1.89 -40.98
CA ASP A 191 -30.04 -3.02 -40.20
C ASP A 191 -29.48 -4.07 -41.19
N GLN A 192 -28.16 -4.08 -41.35
CA GLN A 192 -27.46 -4.90 -42.34
C GLN A 192 -26.36 -5.72 -41.68
N LEU A 193 -26.62 -7.02 -41.53
CA LEU A 193 -25.63 -8.03 -41.16
C LEU A 193 -25.18 -8.79 -42.40
N PHE A 194 -23.88 -8.78 -42.69
CA PHE A 194 -23.29 -9.69 -43.68
C PHE A 194 -22.90 -11.03 -43.02
N GLU A 195 -22.75 -12.07 -43.83
CA GLU A 195 -22.20 -13.36 -43.37
C GLU A 195 -20.86 -13.18 -42.61
N PRO A 196 -20.60 -13.94 -41.53
CA PRO A 196 -19.38 -13.79 -40.72
C PRO A 196 -18.07 -14.02 -41.48
N ASN A 197 -18.12 -14.79 -42.57
CA ASN A 197 -16.99 -15.12 -43.45
C ASN A 197 -16.83 -14.14 -44.62
N TYR A 198 -17.77 -13.22 -44.84
CA TYR A 198 -17.69 -12.23 -45.90
C TYR A 198 -16.73 -11.10 -45.50
N HIS A 199 -15.83 -10.69 -46.40
CA HIS A 199 -14.78 -9.72 -46.10
C HIS A 199 -15.06 -8.37 -46.76
N HIS A 200 -15.07 -7.30 -45.96
CA HIS A 200 -15.16 -5.91 -46.43
C HIS A 200 -13.90 -5.47 -47.20
N LYS A 201 -13.85 -5.75 -48.50
CA LYS A 201 -12.71 -5.51 -49.39
C LYS A 201 -13.17 -4.87 -50.70
N HIS A 202 -12.27 -4.50 -51.62
CA HIS A 202 -12.72 -4.12 -52.95
C HIS A 202 -13.28 -5.35 -53.70
N HIS A 203 -14.52 -5.27 -54.18
CA HIS A 203 -15.16 -6.30 -55.02
C HIS A 203 -15.21 -5.88 -56.50
N GLY A 204 -15.55 -6.82 -57.38
CA GLY A 204 -15.52 -6.62 -58.84
C GLY A 204 -14.09 -6.51 -59.42
N THR A 205 -13.95 -5.83 -60.56
CA THR A 205 -12.72 -5.70 -61.36
C THR A 205 -11.67 -4.75 -60.75
N SER A 206 -11.36 -4.93 -59.47
CA SER A 206 -10.38 -4.11 -58.75
C SER A 206 -8.94 -4.45 -59.12
N LYS A 207 -8.14 -3.43 -59.45
CA LYS A 207 -6.68 -3.54 -59.62
C LYS A 207 -5.92 -3.68 -58.27
N CYS A 208 -6.62 -3.82 -57.14
CA CYS A 208 -6.02 -3.86 -55.81
C CYS A 208 -5.53 -5.27 -55.43
N LYS A 209 -4.26 -5.58 -55.73
CA LYS A 209 -3.60 -6.88 -55.43
C LYS A 209 -3.98 -7.48 -54.07
N THR A 210 -3.87 -6.71 -52.98
CA THR A 210 -4.21 -7.16 -51.62
C THR A 210 -5.66 -7.65 -51.44
N CYS A 211 -6.63 -7.00 -52.11
CA CYS A 211 -8.05 -7.42 -52.06
C CYS A 211 -8.30 -8.66 -52.93
N ASN A 212 -7.53 -8.83 -54.00
CA ASN A 212 -7.59 -10.00 -54.86
C ASN A 212 -7.00 -11.23 -54.11
N GLU A 213 -5.95 -11.02 -53.30
CA GLU A 213 -5.43 -11.95 -52.27
C GLU A 213 -6.38 -12.17 -51.06
N GLY A 214 -7.64 -11.72 -51.14
CA GLY A 214 -8.66 -11.96 -50.11
C GLY A 214 -8.66 -11.01 -48.90
N LYS A 215 -7.69 -10.09 -48.80
CA LYS A 215 -7.45 -9.25 -47.61
C LYS A 215 -7.94 -7.81 -47.80
N ALA A 216 -8.61 -7.25 -46.78
CA ALA A 216 -9.02 -5.84 -46.79
C ALA A 216 -7.79 -4.92 -46.70
N CYS A 217 -7.54 -4.10 -47.72
CA CYS A 217 -6.43 -3.12 -47.70
C CYS A 217 -6.81 -1.84 -46.93
N LYS A 218 -5.82 -1.00 -46.56
CA LYS A 218 -6.03 0.23 -45.77
C LYS A 218 -7.07 1.21 -46.35
N ARG A 219 -7.30 1.21 -47.67
CA ARG A 219 -8.38 1.99 -48.31
C ARG A 219 -9.76 1.35 -48.10
N ALA A 220 -9.86 0.03 -48.27
CA ALA A 220 -11.12 -0.70 -48.08
C ALA A 220 -11.59 -0.67 -46.60
N GLN A 221 -10.66 -0.82 -45.65
CA GLN A 221 -10.91 -0.72 -44.21
C GLN A 221 -11.52 0.63 -43.74
N LYS A 222 -11.59 1.65 -44.61
CA LYS A 222 -12.18 2.97 -44.37
C LYS A 222 -13.32 3.33 -45.34
N ALA A 223 -13.62 2.47 -46.32
CA ALA A 223 -14.64 2.72 -47.33
C ALA A 223 -16.02 2.18 -46.88
N THR A 224 -17.09 2.65 -47.50
CA THR A 224 -18.45 2.14 -47.25
C THR A 224 -18.74 0.90 -48.10
N CYS A 225 -19.71 0.07 -47.68
CA CYS A 225 -20.12 -1.12 -48.42
C CYS A 225 -20.55 -0.79 -49.86
N LYS A 226 -21.23 0.35 -50.06
CA LYS A 226 -21.60 0.89 -51.38
C LYS A 226 -20.38 1.26 -52.23
N ALA A 227 -19.36 1.90 -51.65
CA ALA A 227 -18.13 2.25 -52.37
C ALA A 227 -17.27 1.03 -52.74
N LEU A 228 -17.34 -0.04 -51.94
CA LEU A 228 -16.64 -1.30 -52.19
C LEU A 228 -17.41 -2.29 -53.08
N ARG A 229 -18.70 -2.02 -53.34
CA ARG A 229 -19.64 -2.91 -54.04
C ARG A 229 -19.81 -4.25 -53.32
N CYS A 230 -20.02 -4.19 -52.01
CA CYS A 230 -20.33 -5.36 -51.19
C CYS A 230 -21.68 -5.96 -51.63
N ASP A 231 -21.62 -7.26 -51.86
CA ASP A 231 -22.66 -8.10 -52.44
C ASP A 231 -23.86 -8.23 -51.47
N GLN A 232 -25.04 -7.82 -51.94
CA GLN A 232 -26.25 -7.81 -51.12
C GLN A 232 -26.84 -9.21 -50.93
N GLU A 233 -26.49 -10.19 -51.78
CA GLU A 233 -26.89 -11.59 -51.62
C GLU A 233 -26.19 -12.26 -50.42
N ARG A 234 -25.14 -11.62 -49.88
CA ARG A 234 -24.38 -12.07 -48.69
C ARG A 234 -24.86 -11.42 -47.39
N LEU A 235 -26.01 -10.74 -47.42
CA LEU A 235 -26.72 -10.28 -46.24
C LEU A 235 -27.49 -11.43 -45.60
N VAL A 236 -27.35 -11.57 -44.29
CA VAL A 236 -28.13 -12.52 -43.49
C VAL A 236 -29.56 -11.99 -43.38
N VAL A 237 -30.54 -12.76 -43.87
CA VAL A 237 -31.96 -12.42 -43.72
C VAL A 237 -32.33 -12.48 -42.23
N ARG A 238 -32.83 -11.36 -41.69
CA ARG A 238 -33.26 -11.25 -40.29
C ARG A 238 -34.60 -10.55 -40.19
N LEU A 239 -35.46 -11.03 -39.29
CA LEU A 239 -36.77 -10.46 -38.99
C LEU A 239 -36.83 -10.11 -37.51
N ARG A 240 -36.91 -8.83 -37.16
CA ARG A 240 -37.23 -8.41 -35.78
C ARG A 240 -38.70 -8.72 -35.51
N SER A 241 -38.94 -9.71 -34.66
CA SER A 241 -40.28 -10.19 -34.28
C SER A 241 -41.14 -9.14 -33.56
N SER A 242 -40.51 -8.16 -32.91
CA SER A 242 -41.22 -7.06 -32.25
C SER A 242 -41.50 -5.89 -33.21
N GLN A 243 -42.69 -5.30 -33.06
CA GLN A 243 -43.04 -4.01 -33.70
C GLN A 243 -42.25 -2.83 -33.10
N ARG A 244 -41.61 -3.02 -31.94
CA ARG A 244 -40.82 -2.00 -31.22
C ARG A 244 -39.56 -1.61 -32.01
N GLU A 245 -39.11 -0.38 -31.81
CA GLU A 245 -37.92 0.19 -32.46
C GLU A 245 -36.60 -0.34 -31.86
N PHE A 246 -36.65 -0.85 -30.63
CA PHE A 246 -35.54 -1.46 -29.92
C PHE A 246 -36.05 -2.53 -28.93
N ASN A 247 -35.15 -3.41 -28.52
CA ASN A 247 -35.29 -4.27 -27.34
C ASN A 247 -34.19 -3.92 -26.32
N ILE A 248 -34.40 -4.27 -25.05
CA ILE A 248 -33.36 -4.19 -24.00
C ILE A 248 -32.93 -5.62 -23.67
N HIS A 249 -31.64 -5.90 -23.72
CA HIS A 249 -31.05 -7.20 -23.41
C HIS A 249 -30.20 -7.12 -22.13
N PHE A 250 -30.22 -8.19 -21.35
CA PHE A 250 -29.40 -8.38 -20.16
C PHE A 250 -28.45 -9.54 -20.44
N GLY A 251 -27.15 -9.39 -20.19
CA GLY A 251 -26.18 -10.45 -20.44
C GLY A 251 -24.73 -10.04 -20.31
N ARG A 252 -23.83 -10.99 -20.63
CA ARG A 252 -22.38 -10.81 -20.51
C ARG A 252 -21.84 -9.97 -21.68
N ILE A 253 -21.01 -8.97 -21.39
CA ILE A 253 -20.39 -8.10 -22.40
C ILE A 253 -18.88 -8.35 -22.44
N ALA A 254 -18.33 -8.51 -23.66
CA ALA A 254 -16.91 -8.58 -23.90
C ALA A 254 -16.29 -7.16 -23.89
N SER A 255 -15.38 -6.90 -22.97
CA SER A 255 -14.67 -5.62 -22.83
C SER A 255 -13.19 -5.79 -23.22
N GLY A 256 -12.66 -4.91 -24.07
CA GLY A 256 -11.28 -5.00 -24.54
C GLY A 256 -10.77 -3.73 -25.23
N ASP A 257 -9.46 -3.51 -25.25
CA ASP A 257 -8.85 -2.37 -25.97
C ASP A 257 -8.79 -2.64 -27.50
N THR A 258 -9.12 -3.85 -27.93
CA THR A 258 -9.20 -4.25 -29.34
C THR A 258 -10.58 -3.92 -29.91
N VAL A 259 -10.66 -3.03 -30.90
CA VAL A 259 -11.90 -2.84 -31.68
C VAL A 259 -12.20 -4.11 -32.48
N MET A 260 -13.20 -4.88 -32.07
CA MET A 260 -13.63 -6.07 -32.80
C MET A 260 -14.20 -5.70 -34.18
N LYS A 261 -13.64 -6.32 -35.23
CA LYS A 261 -13.98 -6.09 -36.66
C LYS A 261 -13.98 -7.38 -37.50
N SER A 262 -14.21 -8.53 -36.86
CA SER A 262 -14.13 -9.84 -37.50
C SER A 262 -15.33 -10.66 -37.06
N GLY A 263 -16.29 -10.88 -37.97
CA GLY A 263 -17.48 -11.68 -37.67
C GLY A 263 -17.12 -13.08 -37.17
N ARG A 264 -16.10 -13.71 -37.78
CA ARG A 264 -15.58 -15.02 -37.36
C ARG A 264 -15.03 -15.03 -35.93
N ASP A 265 -14.26 -14.02 -35.53
CA ASP A 265 -13.68 -13.96 -34.20
C ASP A 265 -14.72 -13.55 -33.14
N ARG A 266 -15.61 -12.62 -33.48
CA ARG A 266 -16.82 -12.26 -32.71
C ARG A 266 -17.64 -13.51 -32.39
N ASP A 267 -18.04 -14.27 -33.41
CA ASP A 267 -18.92 -15.43 -33.23
C ASP A 267 -18.22 -16.54 -32.45
N ARG A 268 -16.95 -16.85 -32.74
CA ARG A 268 -16.16 -17.82 -31.94
C ARG A 268 -16.06 -17.43 -30.45
N ILE A 269 -15.94 -16.14 -30.15
CA ILE A 269 -15.88 -15.64 -28.76
C ILE A 269 -17.29 -15.65 -28.13
N ALA A 270 -18.35 -15.34 -28.87
CA ALA A 270 -19.73 -15.47 -28.40
C ALA A 270 -20.10 -16.93 -28.11
N ASP A 271 -19.79 -17.85 -29.02
CA ASP A 271 -20.05 -19.29 -28.87
C ASP A 271 -19.34 -19.89 -27.66
N LYS A 272 -18.08 -19.50 -27.43
CA LYS A 272 -17.28 -19.98 -26.29
C LYS A 272 -17.69 -19.30 -24.98
N GLU A 273 -17.68 -17.97 -24.94
CA GLU A 273 -17.73 -17.18 -23.69
C GLU A 273 -19.13 -16.67 -23.35
N LYS A 274 -20.13 -16.91 -24.21
CA LYS A 274 -21.54 -16.50 -24.07
C LYS A 274 -21.75 -14.98 -23.91
N VAL A 275 -21.01 -14.20 -24.71
CA VAL A 275 -21.12 -12.73 -24.76
C VAL A 275 -22.14 -12.27 -25.80
N ILE A 276 -22.89 -11.20 -25.49
CA ILE A 276 -23.94 -10.64 -26.35
C ILE A 276 -23.58 -9.29 -27.00
N ALA A 277 -22.50 -8.66 -26.55
CA ALA A 277 -21.96 -7.42 -27.10
C ALA A 277 -20.45 -7.29 -26.85
N PHE A 278 -19.80 -6.39 -27.60
CA PHE A 278 -18.40 -5.99 -27.50
C PHE A 278 -18.28 -4.47 -27.29
N GLU A 279 -17.56 -4.06 -26.25
CA GLU A 279 -17.23 -2.66 -25.93
C GLU A 279 -15.79 -2.53 -25.38
N MET A 280 -15.38 -1.34 -24.95
CA MET A 280 -13.96 -1.05 -24.70
C MET A 280 -13.63 -0.46 -23.31
N GLU A 281 -14.62 -0.13 -22.48
CA GLU A 281 -14.43 0.64 -21.24
C GLU A 281 -14.68 -0.18 -19.97
N GLY A 282 -15.66 -1.08 -19.98
CA GLY A 282 -16.23 -1.73 -18.79
C GLY A 282 -15.21 -2.40 -17.87
N ALA A 283 -14.32 -3.23 -18.41
CA ALA A 283 -13.30 -3.92 -17.61
C ALA A 283 -12.17 -3.00 -17.12
N GLY A 284 -12.16 -1.72 -17.51
CA GLY A 284 -11.22 -0.73 -16.98
C GLY A 284 -11.59 -0.25 -15.57
N ILE A 285 -12.87 -0.24 -15.21
CA ILE A 285 -13.34 0.36 -13.94
C ILE A 285 -13.61 -0.66 -12.83
N ASP A 286 -13.36 -1.94 -13.08
CA ASP A 286 -13.49 -2.99 -12.08
C ASP A 286 -12.53 -2.76 -10.89
N GLY A 287 -13.03 -3.01 -9.68
CA GLY A 287 -12.34 -2.69 -8.43
C GLY A 287 -12.24 -1.20 -8.08
N ILE A 288 -12.73 -0.26 -8.90
CA ILE A 288 -12.70 1.19 -8.59
C ILE A 288 -13.95 1.63 -7.82
N MET A 289 -15.14 1.23 -8.28
CA MET A 289 -16.42 1.42 -7.59
C MET A 289 -17.52 0.53 -8.20
N PRO A 290 -18.67 0.30 -7.53
CA PRO A 290 -19.81 -0.39 -8.13
C PRO A 290 -20.26 0.28 -9.43
N PHE A 291 -20.56 -0.51 -10.46
CA PHE A 291 -20.87 0.03 -11.79
C PHE A 291 -21.86 -0.82 -12.59
N LEU A 292 -22.41 -0.21 -13.65
CA LEU A 292 -23.13 -0.89 -14.72
C LEU A 292 -22.71 -0.32 -16.07
N VAL A 293 -22.70 -1.18 -17.10
CA VAL A 293 -22.47 -0.80 -18.50
C VAL A 293 -23.80 -0.84 -19.25
N ILE A 294 -24.18 0.26 -19.89
CA ILE A 294 -25.42 0.45 -20.65
C ILE A 294 -25.01 0.92 -22.06
N LYS A 295 -25.10 0.04 -23.06
CA LYS A 295 -24.59 0.34 -24.41
C LYS A 295 -25.66 0.08 -25.47
N GLY A 296 -25.79 1.00 -26.43
CA GLY A 296 -26.63 0.83 -27.62
C GLY A 296 -25.88 0.16 -28.76
N VAL A 297 -26.54 -0.72 -29.51
CA VAL A 297 -25.91 -1.54 -30.56
C VAL A 297 -25.83 -0.76 -31.87
N CYS A 298 -24.66 -0.17 -32.17
CA CYS A 298 -24.46 0.66 -33.37
C CYS A 298 -23.87 -0.09 -34.57
N ASP A 299 -23.20 -1.23 -34.35
CA ASP A 299 -22.75 -2.15 -35.39
C ASP A 299 -22.70 -3.59 -34.89
N TYR A 300 -22.26 -4.54 -35.73
CA TYR A 300 -22.20 -5.96 -35.40
C TYR A 300 -20.79 -6.48 -35.10
N ALA A 301 -19.89 -5.64 -34.57
CA ALA A 301 -18.51 -6.01 -34.23
C ALA A 301 -17.74 -6.65 -35.42
N ASP A 302 -18.01 -6.18 -36.64
CA ASP A 302 -17.54 -6.79 -37.88
C ASP A 302 -16.80 -5.79 -38.80
N SER A 303 -16.46 -6.23 -40.02
CA SER A 303 -15.74 -5.40 -40.98
C SER A 303 -16.61 -4.40 -41.73
N HIS A 304 -17.94 -4.54 -41.72
CA HIS A 304 -18.91 -3.75 -42.49
C HIS A 304 -19.53 -2.60 -41.68
N LYS A 305 -19.16 -2.49 -40.39
CA LYS A 305 -19.55 -1.41 -39.47
C LYS A 305 -19.54 -0.01 -40.11
N ASN A 306 -20.60 0.74 -39.85
CA ASN A 306 -20.82 2.09 -40.34
C ASN A 306 -21.34 3.00 -39.21
N LYS A 307 -21.61 4.28 -39.49
CA LYS A 307 -22.05 5.26 -38.47
C LYS A 307 -23.56 5.55 -38.44
N ILE A 308 -24.37 4.92 -39.30
CA ILE A 308 -25.81 5.26 -39.46
C ILE A 308 -26.55 5.13 -38.12
N TRP A 309 -26.30 4.07 -37.37
CA TRP A 309 -26.94 3.81 -36.08
C TRP A 309 -26.25 4.48 -34.89
N GLN A 310 -25.14 5.21 -35.07
CA GLN A 310 -24.32 5.69 -33.94
C GLN A 310 -25.06 6.71 -33.05
N LYS A 311 -25.63 7.78 -33.62
CA LYS A 311 -26.39 8.79 -32.86
C LYS A 311 -27.59 8.15 -32.15
N TYR A 312 -28.43 7.44 -32.91
CA TYR A 312 -29.58 6.71 -32.37
C TYR A 312 -29.22 5.79 -31.20
N SER A 313 -28.16 5.01 -31.32
CA SER A 313 -27.76 4.02 -30.30
C SER A 313 -27.26 4.69 -29.02
N ALA A 314 -26.54 5.81 -29.14
CA ALA A 314 -26.15 6.62 -27.99
C ALA A 314 -27.39 7.23 -27.29
N GLY A 315 -28.32 7.78 -28.07
CA GLY A 315 -29.62 8.26 -27.56
C GLY A 315 -30.40 7.19 -26.83
N ALA A 316 -30.56 6.00 -27.42
CA ALA A 316 -31.25 4.86 -26.83
C ALA A 316 -30.58 4.38 -25.52
N ALA A 317 -29.24 4.36 -25.46
CA ALA A 317 -28.49 4.02 -24.25
C ALA A 317 -28.69 5.06 -23.14
N ALA A 318 -28.62 6.36 -23.46
CA ALA A 318 -28.86 7.44 -22.52
C ALA A 318 -30.31 7.48 -22.01
N SER A 319 -31.30 7.25 -22.90
CA SER A 319 -32.71 7.11 -22.52
C SER A 319 -32.93 5.91 -21.58
N CYS A 320 -32.20 4.82 -21.78
CA CYS A 320 -32.22 3.65 -20.90
C CYS A 320 -31.56 3.93 -19.55
N MET A 321 -30.43 4.66 -19.54
CA MET A 321 -29.77 5.13 -18.32
C MET A 321 -30.72 6.00 -17.47
N LYS A 322 -31.44 6.95 -18.07
CA LYS A 322 -32.44 7.76 -17.35
C LYS A 322 -33.60 6.90 -16.83
N SER A 323 -34.14 6.02 -17.66
CA SER A 323 -35.18 5.04 -17.29
C SER A 323 -34.75 4.06 -16.17
N LEU A 324 -33.45 3.81 -16.04
CA LEU A 324 -32.85 2.99 -15.01
C LEU A 324 -32.69 3.79 -13.71
N LEU A 325 -32.20 5.02 -13.78
CA LEU A 325 -32.04 5.91 -12.62
C LEU A 325 -33.38 6.29 -11.96
N GLU A 326 -34.46 6.41 -12.73
CA GLU A 326 -35.83 6.55 -12.20
C GLU A 326 -36.28 5.37 -11.31
N GLN A 327 -35.62 4.21 -11.43
CA GLN A 327 -35.90 3.02 -10.61
C GLN A 327 -34.83 2.76 -9.53
N TRP A 328 -33.68 3.43 -9.57
CA TRP A 328 -32.61 3.32 -8.59
C TRP A 328 -33.00 4.02 -7.27
N ALA A 329 -32.61 3.45 -6.14
CA ALA A 329 -33.01 3.95 -4.82
C ALA A 329 -32.31 5.27 -4.48
N VAL A 330 -33.07 6.23 -3.95
CA VAL A 330 -32.53 7.44 -3.32
C VAL A 330 -32.17 7.09 -1.88
N ILE A 331 -31.04 7.61 -1.39
CA ILE A 331 -30.59 7.41 0.00
C ILE A 331 -31.28 8.45 0.90
N ASP A 332 -31.79 8.02 2.05
CA ASP A 332 -32.32 8.91 3.07
C ASP A 332 -31.23 9.90 3.53
N GLN A 333 -31.43 11.19 3.24
CA GLN A 333 -30.58 12.23 3.82
C GLN A 333 -30.90 12.34 5.31
N PHE A 334 -29.93 12.04 6.16
CA PHE A 334 -30.02 12.28 7.60
C PHE A 334 -30.05 13.78 7.91
N GLU A 335 -31.21 14.39 7.74
CA GLU A 335 -31.52 15.68 8.34
C GLU A 335 -31.31 15.58 9.84
N LYS A 336 -30.39 16.39 10.38
CA LYS A 336 -30.27 16.62 11.82
C LYS A 336 -31.50 17.40 12.30
N ARG A 337 -32.63 16.71 12.44
CA ARG A 337 -33.79 17.23 13.19
C ARG A 337 -33.30 17.57 14.59
N HIS A 338 -33.35 18.85 14.95
CA HIS A 338 -32.95 19.33 16.28
C HIS A 338 -33.94 18.84 17.33
N TYR A 339 -33.76 17.60 17.77
CA TYR A 339 -34.50 17.03 18.88
C TYR A 339 -33.95 17.61 20.18
N GLN A 340 -34.66 18.56 20.78
CA GLN A 340 -34.37 19.00 22.14
C GLN A 340 -34.61 17.83 23.09
N PRO A 341 -33.61 17.37 23.86
CA PRO A 341 -33.85 16.37 24.90
C PRO A 341 -34.85 16.91 25.91
N ARG A 342 -35.85 16.10 26.26
CA ARG A 342 -36.52 16.23 27.56
C ARG A 342 -35.93 15.16 28.47
N ASP A 343 -35.44 15.59 29.62
CA ASP A 343 -34.84 14.68 30.60
C ASP A 343 -35.85 13.65 31.08
N PHE A 344 -35.47 12.38 31.03
CA PHE A 344 -35.97 11.36 31.95
C PHE A 344 -34.88 10.32 32.18
N SER A 345 -34.15 10.48 33.28
CA SER A 345 -33.30 9.45 33.85
C SER A 345 -34.14 8.50 34.70
N GLN A 346 -33.89 7.20 34.56
CA GLN A 346 -33.93 6.27 35.70
C GLN A 346 -33.18 4.97 35.37
N GLU A 347 -32.39 4.52 36.33
CA GLU A 347 -31.59 3.29 36.27
C GLU A 347 -32.42 2.09 36.75
N SER A 348 -31.92 0.87 36.55
CA SER A 348 -32.38 -0.32 37.26
C SER A 348 -31.24 -1.32 37.40
N HIS A 349 -30.65 -1.37 38.60
CA HIS A 349 -29.63 -2.35 38.98
C HIS A 349 -30.20 -3.77 39.12
N CYS A 350 -29.35 -4.78 38.99
CA CYS A 350 -29.37 -5.95 39.86
C CYS A 350 -27.95 -6.45 40.17
N HIS A 351 -27.70 -6.78 41.44
CA HIS A 351 -26.45 -7.42 41.91
C HIS A 351 -26.55 -8.95 41.80
N ILE A 352 -25.40 -9.62 41.66
CA ILE A 352 -25.05 -10.82 42.46
C ILE A 352 -23.58 -10.66 42.91
N GLN A 353 -23.25 -11.15 44.11
CA GLN A 353 -21.92 -11.09 44.74
C GLN A 353 -21.13 -12.41 44.65
N GLU A 354 -19.80 -12.28 44.81
CA GLU A 354 -18.87 -13.20 45.51
C GLU A 354 -18.80 -14.69 45.16
N THR A 355 -17.58 -15.17 44.91
CA THR A 355 -16.77 -15.84 45.96
C THR A 355 -15.32 -16.03 45.49
N ALA A 356 -14.37 -16.26 46.41
CA ALA A 356 -12.96 -16.46 46.10
C ALA A 356 -12.29 -17.47 47.06
N SER A 357 -11.50 -18.41 46.49
CA SER A 357 -10.60 -19.36 47.18
C SER A 357 -9.87 -20.20 46.09
N GLU A 358 -8.68 -20.79 46.29
CA GLU A 358 -7.59 -20.50 47.21
C GLU A 358 -6.25 -21.01 46.61
N ALA A 359 -5.14 -20.88 47.34
CA ALA A 359 -3.78 -21.09 46.85
C ALA A 359 -3.37 -22.57 46.62
N CYS A 360 -2.34 -22.76 45.81
CA CYS A 360 -1.24 -23.67 46.18
C CYS A 360 0.09 -23.20 45.59
N ALA A 361 1.16 -23.29 46.37
CA ALA A 361 2.54 -23.02 45.96
C ALA A 361 3.42 -24.20 46.38
N LEU A 362 4.57 -24.41 45.72
CA LEU A 362 5.73 -25.12 46.27
C LEU A 362 7.00 -24.82 45.46
N SER A 363 8.17 -25.16 46.00
CA SER A 363 9.48 -24.59 45.60
C SER A 363 10.64 -25.58 45.71
N THR A 364 11.78 -25.28 45.06
CA THR A 364 13.19 -25.45 45.54
C THR A 364 14.19 -24.92 44.47
N ARG A 365 15.20 -24.08 44.79
CA ARG A 365 16.63 -24.38 45.12
C ARG A 365 17.43 -25.09 44.00
N ARG A 366 18.69 -24.76 43.67
CA ARG A 366 19.64 -23.64 44.00
C ARG A 366 20.62 -23.47 42.79
N ASP A 367 21.88 -23.01 42.77
CA ASP A 367 22.95 -22.68 43.74
C ASP A 367 23.97 -21.63 43.18
N GLU A 368 25.02 -21.29 43.94
CA GLU A 368 26.16 -20.39 43.64
C GLU A 368 27.38 -21.16 43.03
N GLY A 369 28.52 -20.60 42.56
CA GLY A 369 29.02 -19.23 42.35
C GLY A 369 30.57 -19.15 42.54
N TYR A 370 31.34 -18.41 41.71
CA TYR A 370 32.77 -18.09 41.97
C TYR A 370 33.34 -16.95 41.11
N HIS A 371 34.39 -16.26 41.58
CA HIS A 371 35.22 -15.28 40.84
C HIS A 371 36.71 -15.50 41.16
N SER A 372 37.61 -15.24 40.20
CA SER A 372 39.07 -15.21 40.42
C SER A 372 39.74 -14.16 39.54
N GLN A 373 40.92 -13.68 39.95
CA GLN A 373 41.70 -12.63 39.29
C GLN A 373 42.86 -13.21 38.45
N TYR A 374 43.37 -12.45 37.48
CA TYR A 374 44.65 -12.75 36.80
C TYR A 374 45.35 -11.45 36.38
N ASN A 375 46.68 -11.49 36.22
CA ASN A 375 47.54 -10.32 35.96
C ASN A 375 48.44 -10.56 34.72
N PRO A 376 48.68 -9.58 33.81
CA PRO A 376 49.29 -9.85 32.50
C PRO A 376 50.70 -9.23 32.30
N ASP A 377 51.74 -10.04 32.05
CA ASP A 377 53.09 -9.51 31.74
C ASP A 377 54.02 -10.42 30.88
N THR A 378 53.55 -11.55 30.33
CA THR A 378 54.44 -12.63 29.80
C THR A 378 54.38 -12.92 28.29
N ASN A 379 53.70 -12.12 27.47
CA ASN A 379 53.25 -12.58 26.14
C ASN A 379 54.00 -12.06 24.89
N ASN A 380 55.03 -11.22 25.04
CA ASN A 380 55.63 -10.53 23.89
C ASN A 380 56.51 -11.42 22.96
N GLU A 381 57.13 -12.49 23.45
CA GLU A 381 58.11 -13.25 22.65
C GLU A 381 57.51 -14.16 21.55
N ASN A 382 56.22 -14.52 21.63
CA ASN A 382 55.65 -15.58 20.78
C ASN A 382 55.49 -15.19 19.29
N LEU A 383 55.06 -13.97 18.97
CA LEU A 383 54.71 -13.58 17.60
C LEU A 383 55.91 -13.62 16.64
N LEU A 384 57.09 -13.27 17.15
CA LEU A 384 58.35 -13.22 16.39
C LEU A 384 58.79 -14.60 15.87
N GLN A 385 58.40 -15.68 16.56
CA GLN A 385 58.72 -17.06 16.18
C GLN A 385 57.72 -17.61 15.14
N VAL A 386 56.45 -17.22 15.21
CA VAL A 386 55.37 -17.74 14.36
C VAL A 386 55.40 -17.17 12.93
N LEU A 387 55.78 -15.90 12.76
CA LEU A 387 55.78 -15.25 11.43
C LEU A 387 56.72 -15.91 10.40
N PRO A 388 57.96 -16.32 10.74
CA PRO A 388 58.80 -17.14 9.86
C PRO A 388 58.20 -18.50 9.49
N GLU A 389 57.50 -19.16 10.42
CA GLU A 389 56.87 -20.46 10.15
C GLU A 389 55.71 -20.32 9.17
N ILE A 390 54.89 -19.28 9.28
CA ILE A 390 53.82 -18.97 8.31
C ILE A 390 54.38 -18.82 6.89
N ASP A 391 55.49 -18.10 6.72
CA ASP A 391 56.13 -17.97 5.40
C ASP A 391 56.64 -19.31 4.86
N SER A 392 57.15 -20.17 5.73
CA SER A 392 57.53 -21.56 5.42
C SER A 392 56.31 -22.40 5.00
N SER A 393 55.18 -22.28 5.72
CA SER A 393 53.93 -22.95 5.41
C SER A 393 53.36 -22.51 4.06
N PHE A 394 53.35 -21.20 3.76
CA PHE A 394 52.99 -20.69 2.43
C PHE A 394 53.91 -21.26 1.32
N LYS A 395 55.23 -21.27 1.53
CA LYS A 395 56.19 -21.91 0.58
C LYS A 395 55.84 -23.39 0.37
N CYS A 396 55.44 -24.10 1.41
CA CYS A 396 55.06 -25.51 1.37
C CYS A 396 53.75 -25.75 0.59
N VAL A 397 52.71 -24.92 0.83
CA VAL A 397 51.46 -24.94 0.03
C VAL A 397 51.74 -24.66 -1.45
N ILE A 398 52.55 -23.64 -1.77
CA ILE A 398 52.93 -23.28 -3.15
C ILE A 398 53.74 -24.39 -3.85
N ARG A 399 54.46 -25.23 -3.08
CA ARG A 399 55.11 -26.45 -3.58
C ARG A 399 54.07 -27.55 -3.83
N SER A 400 53.22 -27.88 -2.85
CA SER A 400 52.19 -28.91 -2.97
C SER A 400 51.23 -28.66 -4.14
N LEU A 401 50.75 -27.42 -4.32
CA LEU A 401 49.90 -27.00 -5.46
C LEU A 401 50.63 -27.08 -6.81
N ARG A 402 51.97 -27.04 -6.83
CA ARG A 402 52.77 -27.21 -8.06
C ARG A 402 52.91 -28.70 -8.42
N GLU A 403 53.20 -29.54 -7.44
CA GLU A 403 53.37 -30.99 -7.59
C GLU A 403 52.04 -31.67 -7.95
N HIS A 404 50.92 -31.18 -7.42
CA HIS A 404 49.59 -31.69 -7.69
C HIS A 404 48.85 -30.96 -8.83
N ARG A 405 49.53 -30.11 -9.62
CA ARG A 405 48.89 -29.26 -10.65
C ARG A 405 48.01 -30.03 -11.64
N GLN A 406 48.36 -31.27 -11.98
CA GLN A 406 47.58 -32.10 -12.91
C GLN A 406 46.21 -32.55 -12.38
N TYR A 407 45.97 -32.41 -11.08
CA TYR A 407 44.69 -32.71 -10.42
C TYR A 407 43.89 -31.46 -10.06
N LEU A 408 44.43 -30.26 -10.32
CA LEU A 408 43.77 -28.99 -10.00
C LEU A 408 42.90 -28.47 -11.17
N PRO A 409 41.86 -27.67 -10.88
CA PRO A 409 40.98 -27.13 -11.92
C PRO A 409 41.72 -26.18 -12.88
N ARG A 410 41.41 -26.23 -14.17
CA ARG A 410 42.06 -25.37 -15.19
C ARG A 410 41.62 -23.91 -15.13
N ASP A 411 40.47 -23.65 -14.51
CA ASP A 411 39.79 -22.36 -14.36
C ASP A 411 40.31 -21.50 -13.19
N ALA A 412 41.10 -22.05 -12.26
CA ALA A 412 41.48 -21.36 -11.04
C ALA A 412 43.01 -21.41 -10.79
N ASP A 413 43.72 -20.29 -10.97
CA ASP A 413 45.13 -20.17 -10.57
C ASP A 413 45.25 -19.91 -9.05
N LEU A 414 44.86 -20.90 -8.26
CA LEU A 414 44.99 -20.92 -6.79
C LEU A 414 46.43 -20.65 -6.34
N LYS A 415 47.42 -20.99 -7.17
CA LYS A 415 48.85 -20.76 -6.91
C LYS A 415 49.23 -19.29 -7.05
N ALA A 416 48.58 -18.52 -7.93
CA ALA A 416 48.71 -17.06 -7.97
C ALA A 416 48.03 -16.40 -6.77
N ILE A 417 46.85 -16.86 -6.37
CA ILE A 417 46.12 -16.35 -5.19
C ILE A 417 46.94 -16.54 -3.90
N ILE A 418 47.41 -17.76 -3.63
CA ILE A 418 48.23 -18.08 -2.46
C ILE A 418 49.58 -17.32 -2.47
N LYS A 419 50.15 -17.04 -3.66
CA LYS A 419 51.34 -16.18 -3.79
C LYS A 419 51.07 -14.73 -3.34
N ASN A 420 49.95 -14.15 -3.75
CA ASN A 420 49.58 -12.78 -3.42
C ASN A 420 49.24 -12.67 -1.92
N GLN A 421 48.50 -13.65 -1.38
CA GLN A 421 48.24 -13.79 0.05
C GLN A 421 49.55 -13.88 0.87
N ARG A 422 50.51 -14.72 0.45
CA ARG A 422 51.86 -14.79 1.06
C ARG A 422 52.57 -13.43 1.04
N PHE A 423 52.52 -12.71 -0.09
CA PHE A 423 53.15 -11.40 -0.22
C PHE A 423 52.56 -10.40 0.78
N LEU A 424 51.23 -10.32 0.89
CA LEU A 424 50.54 -9.43 1.83
C LEU A 424 50.96 -9.72 3.29
N VAL A 425 50.91 -10.98 3.73
CA VAL A 425 51.34 -11.36 5.09
C VAL A 425 52.82 -11.01 5.31
N SER A 426 53.69 -11.33 4.34
CA SER A 426 55.11 -11.04 4.43
C SER A 426 55.45 -9.55 4.42
N ASP A 427 54.55 -8.66 3.99
CA ASP A 427 54.76 -7.21 4.02
C ASP A 427 54.30 -6.61 5.36
N HIS A 428 53.11 -6.99 5.83
CA HIS A 428 52.60 -6.56 7.15
C HIS A 428 53.43 -7.14 8.31
N ALA A 429 54.03 -8.32 8.12
CA ALA A 429 55.02 -8.87 9.06
C ALA A 429 56.28 -8.00 9.21
N LYS A 430 56.69 -7.24 8.19
CA LYS A 430 57.82 -6.28 8.32
C LYS A 430 57.43 -5.08 9.17
N ILE A 431 56.18 -4.61 9.03
CA ILE A 431 55.64 -3.50 9.83
C ILE A 431 55.68 -3.89 11.30
N LEU A 432 55.15 -5.08 11.64
CA LEU A 432 55.21 -5.69 12.97
C LEU A 432 56.65 -5.86 13.53
N LEU A 433 57.64 -6.03 12.65
CA LEU A 433 59.07 -6.17 13.01
C LEU A 433 59.84 -4.83 13.06
N SER A 434 59.14 -3.70 12.87
CA SER A 434 59.76 -2.36 12.77
C SER A 434 59.19 -1.32 13.74
N ASP A 435 58.24 -1.71 14.59
CA ASP A 435 57.46 -0.82 15.44
C ASP A 435 57.33 -1.38 16.87
N ASP A 436 58.17 -0.89 17.78
CA ASP A 436 58.30 -1.36 19.17
C ASP A 436 57.07 -1.06 20.08
N CYS A 437 55.98 -0.50 19.54
CA CYS A 437 54.89 0.11 20.33
C CYS A 437 53.56 -0.68 20.36
N LEU A 438 53.56 -1.93 19.89
CA LEU A 438 52.39 -2.81 19.83
C LEU A 438 52.10 -3.50 21.17
N GLY A 439 51.18 -2.91 21.94
CA GLY A 439 50.67 -3.47 23.20
C GLY A 439 49.59 -4.53 22.99
N SER A 440 48.37 -4.27 23.47
CA SER A 440 47.24 -5.23 23.46
C SER A 440 46.92 -5.90 22.11
N SER A 441 47.19 -5.23 20.99
CA SER A 441 47.03 -5.79 19.63
C SER A 441 47.92 -7.03 19.37
N TRP A 442 49.04 -7.20 20.08
CA TRP A 442 50.00 -8.30 19.89
C TRP A 442 49.39 -9.70 20.08
N LEU A 443 48.44 -9.83 21.03
CA LEU A 443 47.72 -11.09 21.26
C LEU A 443 46.76 -11.42 20.10
N SER A 444 45.97 -10.44 19.65
CA SER A 444 45.08 -10.62 18.50
C SER A 444 45.85 -10.89 17.20
N CYS A 445 47.01 -10.26 17.02
CA CYS A 445 47.95 -10.60 15.94
C CYS A 445 48.43 -12.05 16.04
N LEU A 446 48.80 -12.53 17.23
CA LEU A 446 49.27 -13.90 17.47
C LEU A 446 48.18 -14.96 17.22
N GLU A 447 46.97 -14.74 17.69
CA GLU A 447 45.84 -15.65 17.46
C GLU A 447 45.50 -15.79 15.97
N ILE A 448 45.42 -14.67 15.25
CA ILE A 448 45.15 -14.67 13.81
C ILE A 448 46.32 -15.29 13.04
N ALA A 449 47.57 -15.04 13.45
CA ALA A 449 48.76 -15.67 12.85
C ALA A 449 48.72 -17.20 13.01
N LEU A 450 48.43 -17.71 14.22
CA LEU A 450 48.28 -19.14 14.47
C LEU A 450 47.12 -19.76 13.68
N GLU A 451 46.01 -19.05 13.48
CA GLU A 451 44.90 -19.54 12.66
C GLU A 451 45.23 -19.57 11.15
N ILE A 452 45.96 -18.56 10.65
CA ILE A 452 46.56 -18.58 9.30
C ILE A 452 47.47 -19.80 9.13
N GLN A 453 48.30 -20.13 10.13
CA GLN A 453 49.19 -21.30 10.10
C GLN A 453 48.41 -22.62 10.02
N LYS A 454 47.37 -22.81 10.87
CA LYS A 454 46.47 -23.97 10.81
C LYS A 454 45.79 -24.09 9.44
N LYS A 455 45.29 -22.97 8.89
CA LYS A 455 44.59 -22.95 7.60
C LYS A 455 45.51 -23.33 6.44
N LEU A 456 46.78 -22.92 6.46
CA LEU A 456 47.78 -23.31 5.45
C LEU A 456 48.05 -24.82 5.46
N GLU A 457 48.18 -25.43 6.63
CA GLU A 457 48.31 -26.90 6.74
C GLU A 457 47.03 -27.63 6.29
N SER A 458 45.85 -27.11 6.60
CA SER A 458 44.58 -27.64 6.07
C SER A 458 44.52 -27.61 4.53
N ILE A 459 44.92 -26.50 3.90
CA ILE A 459 44.99 -26.35 2.44
C ILE A 459 46.02 -27.31 1.83
N LYS A 460 47.17 -27.49 2.47
CA LYS A 460 48.23 -28.44 2.08
C LYS A 460 47.73 -29.87 2.11
N ASP A 461 46.95 -30.25 3.12
CA ASP A 461 46.37 -31.59 3.22
C ASP A 461 45.20 -31.84 2.28
N LEU A 462 44.30 -30.88 2.07
CA LEU A 462 43.28 -30.95 1.00
C LEU A 462 43.93 -31.13 -0.38
N THR A 463 45.04 -30.42 -0.64
CA THR A 463 45.83 -30.57 -1.88
C THR A 463 46.44 -31.96 -2.01
N ARG A 464 46.91 -32.57 -0.90
CA ARG A 464 47.42 -33.94 -0.86
C ARG A 464 46.31 -34.98 -1.06
N GLN A 465 45.15 -34.78 -0.46
CA GLN A 465 43.99 -35.68 -0.55
C GLN A 465 43.39 -35.73 -1.96
N LEU A 466 43.42 -34.62 -2.73
CA LEU A 466 42.97 -34.61 -4.13
C LEU A 466 43.67 -35.66 -5.00
N ARG A 467 44.96 -35.94 -4.77
CA ARG A 467 45.69 -37.01 -5.47
C ARG A 467 45.08 -38.38 -5.19
N VAL A 468 44.77 -38.67 -3.94
CA VAL A 468 44.19 -39.95 -3.49
C VAL A 468 42.77 -40.11 -4.03
N ALA A 469 41.93 -39.07 -3.89
CA ALA A 469 40.57 -39.06 -4.41
C ALA A 469 40.51 -39.29 -5.93
N THR A 470 41.39 -38.62 -6.69
CA THR A 470 41.44 -38.79 -8.15
C THR A 470 41.92 -40.19 -8.55
N GLN A 471 42.83 -40.80 -7.80
CA GLN A 471 43.27 -42.18 -8.03
C GLN A 471 42.20 -43.23 -7.65
N ALA A 472 41.34 -42.93 -6.68
CA ALA A 472 40.25 -43.80 -6.23
C ALA A 472 38.99 -43.80 -7.12
N ARG A 473 38.96 -43.01 -8.20
CA ARG A 473 37.79 -42.80 -9.10
C ARG A 473 36.50 -42.27 -8.42
N SER A 474 36.56 -41.85 -7.16
CA SER A 474 35.47 -41.12 -6.51
C SER A 474 35.37 -39.69 -7.05
N GLN A 475 34.18 -39.07 -7.01
CA GLN A 475 33.94 -37.77 -7.65
C GLN A 475 34.84 -36.65 -7.05
N PRO A 476 35.73 -36.01 -7.83
CA PRO A 476 36.69 -35.02 -7.30
C PRO A 476 36.07 -33.64 -7.04
N THR A 477 34.80 -33.42 -7.39
CA THR A 477 34.11 -32.12 -7.37
C THR A 477 33.91 -31.54 -5.97
N SER A 478 33.66 -32.37 -4.95
CA SER A 478 33.51 -31.92 -3.56
C SER A 478 34.84 -31.43 -2.99
N ALA A 479 35.90 -32.23 -3.10
CA ALA A 479 37.25 -31.90 -2.63
C ALA A 479 37.83 -30.65 -3.32
N VAL A 480 37.56 -30.46 -4.62
CA VAL A 480 37.91 -29.24 -5.35
C VAL A 480 37.20 -28.01 -4.77
N SER A 481 35.91 -28.10 -4.48
CA SER A 481 35.14 -27.01 -3.87
C SER A 481 35.62 -26.69 -2.45
N SER A 482 35.92 -27.71 -1.64
CA SER A 482 36.50 -27.55 -0.30
C SER A 482 37.88 -26.87 -0.32
N LEU A 483 38.71 -27.17 -1.33
CA LEU A 483 40.00 -26.50 -1.52
C LEU A 483 39.81 -25.02 -1.92
N LYS A 484 38.93 -24.72 -2.89
CA LYS A 484 38.62 -23.33 -3.28
C LYS A 484 38.15 -22.50 -2.09
N TYR A 485 37.16 -23.01 -1.35
CA TYR A 485 36.62 -22.35 -0.16
C TYR A 485 37.69 -22.12 0.91
N SER A 486 38.59 -23.07 1.15
CA SER A 486 39.66 -22.92 2.15
C SER A 486 40.70 -21.85 1.77
N VAL A 487 40.94 -21.64 0.47
CA VAL A 487 41.83 -20.59 -0.06
C VAL A 487 41.17 -19.20 -0.01
N GLU A 488 39.85 -19.12 -0.19
CA GLU A 488 39.05 -17.90 -0.01
C GLU A 488 39.00 -17.47 1.47
N ASP A 489 38.74 -18.41 2.37
CA ASP A 489 38.69 -18.21 3.83
C ASP A 489 40.04 -17.78 4.43
N LEU A 490 41.15 -18.35 3.94
CA LEU A 490 42.50 -17.86 4.23
C LEU A 490 42.69 -16.39 3.83
N GLY A 491 42.06 -15.94 2.73
CA GLY A 491 42.07 -14.54 2.32
C GLY A 491 41.39 -13.62 3.33
N SER A 492 40.28 -14.05 3.92
CA SER A 492 39.58 -13.31 4.97
C SER A 492 40.38 -13.22 6.27
N LEU A 493 41.05 -14.30 6.68
CA LEU A 493 41.96 -14.28 7.85
C LEU A 493 43.11 -13.27 7.67
N ILE A 494 43.64 -13.12 6.45
CA ILE A 494 44.74 -12.19 6.15
C ILE A 494 44.28 -10.72 6.15
N GLU A 495 43.07 -10.42 5.67
CA GLU A 495 42.53 -9.06 5.74
C GLU A 495 42.17 -8.67 7.19
N ASN A 496 41.74 -9.65 8.01
CA ASN A 496 41.58 -9.45 9.46
C ASN A 496 42.92 -9.19 10.16
N PHE A 497 43.96 -9.96 9.83
CA PHE A 497 45.33 -9.73 10.35
C PHE A 497 45.79 -8.30 10.05
N ARG A 498 45.59 -7.85 8.81
CA ARG A 498 45.87 -6.48 8.36
C ARG A 498 45.09 -5.41 9.14
N SER A 499 43.80 -5.62 9.42
CA SER A 499 42.98 -4.61 10.11
C SER A 499 43.38 -4.40 11.57
N VAL A 500 43.85 -5.46 12.26
CA VAL A 500 44.31 -5.43 13.66
C VAL A 500 45.64 -4.68 13.82
N ILE A 501 46.50 -4.69 12.80
CA ILE A 501 47.79 -3.98 12.77
C ILE A 501 47.62 -2.46 12.58
N HIS A 502 46.41 -1.97 12.28
CA HIS A 502 46.16 -0.58 11.88
C HIS A 502 45.12 0.17 12.74
N GLN A 503 44.83 -0.30 13.97
CA GLN A 503 43.87 0.38 14.86
C GLN A 503 44.53 1.46 15.76
N PRO A 504 44.03 2.71 15.78
CA PRO A 504 44.46 3.73 16.74
C PRO A 504 43.95 3.42 18.16
N LYS A 505 44.81 3.61 19.18
CA LYS A 505 44.44 3.39 20.59
C LYS A 505 43.43 4.46 21.07
N LYS A 506 42.28 4.02 21.59
CA LYS A 506 41.37 4.84 22.44
C LYS A 506 41.88 4.88 23.88
N THR A 507 41.51 5.91 24.63
CA THR A 507 41.58 5.92 26.11
C THR A 507 40.33 6.56 26.73
N HIS A 508 40.08 6.14 27.98
CA HIS A 508 39.05 6.59 28.93
C HIS A 508 37.58 6.19 28.71
N THR A 509 37.09 5.53 29.76
CA THR A 509 35.72 5.14 30.10
C THR A 509 34.95 6.31 30.75
N TRP A 510 33.62 6.20 30.91
CA TRP A 510 32.92 6.09 32.22
C TRP A 510 31.38 6.18 32.08
N GLN A 511 30.70 5.18 32.67
CA GLN A 511 29.31 5.08 33.15
C GLN A 511 28.13 5.84 32.51
N GLU A 512 27.05 5.09 32.20
CA GLU A 512 25.71 5.62 31.89
C GLU A 512 25.01 6.24 33.11
N PRO A 513 24.17 7.30 32.92
CA PRO A 513 23.27 7.79 33.95
C PRO A 513 22.05 6.86 34.14
N ARG A 514 21.52 6.79 35.37
CA ARG A 514 20.37 5.94 35.71
C ARG A 514 19.08 6.46 35.04
N ILE A 515 18.64 5.78 34.00
CA ILE A 515 17.24 5.76 33.57
C ILE A 515 16.59 4.53 34.19
N ASP A 516 15.41 4.67 34.79
CA ASP A 516 14.71 3.54 35.41
C ASP A 516 14.36 2.45 34.40
N LYS A 517 14.69 1.20 34.75
CA LYS A 517 14.59 0.05 33.84
C LYS A 517 13.13 -0.36 33.62
N ILE A 518 12.49 0.23 32.61
CA ILE A 518 11.30 -0.35 31.99
C ILE A 518 11.68 -1.74 31.45
N PRO A 519 10.96 -2.83 31.80
CA PRO A 519 11.36 -4.19 31.38
C PRO A 519 11.34 -4.36 29.85
N GLU A 520 12.33 -5.08 29.31
CA GLU A 520 12.34 -5.54 27.92
C GLU A 520 11.27 -6.62 27.67
N CYS A 521 10.00 -6.23 27.64
CA CYS A 521 8.93 -7.12 27.24
C CYS A 521 9.06 -7.44 25.75
N ARG A 522 9.14 -8.73 25.39
CA ARG A 522 9.06 -9.18 24.00
C ARG A 522 7.68 -8.82 23.44
N ARG A 523 7.62 -7.74 22.64
CA ARG A 523 6.41 -7.24 21.97
C ARG A 523 5.73 -8.35 21.20
N LYS A 524 4.45 -8.59 21.48
CA LYS A 524 3.63 -9.56 20.75
C LYS A 524 3.14 -8.96 19.43
N PHE A 525 2.64 -9.80 18.54
CA PHE A 525 2.10 -9.35 17.26
C PHE A 525 0.80 -8.55 17.43
N GLU A 526 -0.02 -8.85 18.45
CA GLU A 526 -1.27 -8.11 18.71
C GLU A 526 -1.01 -6.62 19.02
N ASP A 527 0.07 -6.31 19.76
CA ASP A 527 0.42 -4.97 20.25
C ASP A 527 0.51 -3.92 19.12
N PHE A 528 0.92 -4.32 17.92
CA PHE A 528 1.12 -3.41 16.78
C PHE A 528 -0.19 -2.81 16.26
N ARG A 529 -1.30 -3.56 16.33
CA ARG A 529 -2.63 -3.09 15.88
C ARG A 529 -3.22 -2.05 16.81
N VAL A 530 -3.00 -2.25 18.11
CA VAL A 530 -3.38 -1.33 19.19
C VAL A 530 -2.73 0.05 18.95
N ILE A 531 -1.45 0.04 18.56
CA ILE A 531 -0.69 1.27 18.22
C ILE A 531 -1.15 1.87 16.88
N GLN A 532 -1.40 1.05 15.86
CA GLN A 532 -1.91 1.50 14.56
C GLN A 532 -3.26 2.21 14.67
N GLN A 533 -4.19 1.68 15.49
CA GLN A 533 -5.49 2.31 15.74
C GLN A 533 -5.34 3.66 16.46
N ALA A 534 -4.49 3.73 17.49
CA ALA A 534 -4.20 4.98 18.18
C ALA A 534 -3.54 6.02 17.25
N ALA A 535 -2.63 5.60 16.37
CA ALA A 535 -1.97 6.47 15.42
C ALA A 535 -2.93 7.04 14.35
N HIS A 536 -3.83 6.20 13.80
CA HIS A 536 -4.86 6.66 12.87
C HIS A 536 -5.80 7.68 13.54
N SER A 537 -6.29 7.34 14.73
CA SER A 537 -7.15 8.22 15.54
C SER A 537 -6.47 9.55 15.91
N LEU A 538 -5.16 9.54 16.16
CA LEU A 538 -4.37 10.74 16.42
C LEU A 538 -4.26 11.67 15.20
N TYR A 539 -4.19 11.11 13.98
CA TYR A 539 -4.16 11.91 12.76
C TYR A 539 -5.44 12.73 12.60
N ASP A 540 -6.61 12.08 12.76
CA ASP A 540 -7.92 12.74 12.67
C ASP A 540 -8.13 13.77 13.81
N ALA A 541 -7.65 13.46 15.01
CA ALA A 541 -7.66 14.37 16.15
C ALA A 541 -6.86 15.66 15.87
N VAL A 542 -5.60 15.54 15.44
CA VAL A 542 -4.77 16.72 15.11
C VAL A 542 -5.29 17.47 13.88
N GLY A 543 -5.81 16.75 12.88
CA GLY A 543 -6.44 17.32 11.68
C GLY A 543 -7.71 18.12 11.95
N THR A 544 -8.39 17.89 13.08
CA THR A 544 -9.62 18.60 13.49
C THR A 544 -9.43 19.62 14.61
N ALA A 545 -8.25 19.67 15.24
CA ALA A 545 -7.99 20.48 16.43
C ALA A 545 -7.81 21.99 16.19
N CYS A 546 -7.62 22.45 14.96
CA CYS A 546 -7.43 23.87 14.63
C CYS A 546 -8.33 24.33 13.48
N ALA A 547 -8.85 25.57 13.57
CA ALA A 547 -9.60 26.24 12.51
C ALA A 547 -8.81 27.40 11.85
N ALA A 548 -7.65 27.80 12.39
CA ALA A 548 -6.91 28.97 11.93
C ALA A 548 -6.14 28.74 10.61
N HIS A 549 -5.82 27.49 10.28
CA HIS A 549 -5.19 27.09 9.02
C HIS A 549 -5.58 25.65 8.68
N THR A 550 -5.58 25.31 7.39
CA THR A 550 -6.10 24.04 6.86
C THR A 550 -5.15 22.85 7.03
N VAL A 551 -3.88 23.10 7.36
CA VAL A 551 -2.82 22.09 7.47
C VAL A 551 -1.89 22.46 8.62
N HIS A 552 -1.46 21.46 9.39
CA HIS A 552 -0.29 21.56 10.25
C HIS A 552 0.83 20.72 9.61
N LYS A 553 2.08 21.20 9.56
CA LYS A 553 3.21 20.31 9.26
C LYS A 553 3.56 19.55 10.54
N VAL A 554 2.83 18.46 10.75
CA VAL A 554 2.98 17.52 11.88
C VAL A 554 3.97 16.42 11.50
N HIS A 555 4.68 15.93 12.49
CA HIS A 555 5.55 14.77 12.37
C HIS A 555 5.39 13.82 13.59
N ILE A 556 5.51 12.49 13.40
CA ILE A 556 5.26 11.45 14.42
C ILE A 556 6.45 10.47 14.57
N PRO A 557 6.81 9.99 15.79
CA PRO A 557 7.99 9.15 16.05
C PRO A 557 7.85 7.71 15.55
N LEU A 558 8.95 7.08 15.08
CA LEU A 558 8.96 5.66 14.67
C LEU A 558 8.67 4.67 15.80
N GLN A 559 9.02 5.02 17.03
CA GLN A 559 8.77 4.19 18.20
C GLN A 559 8.08 5.05 19.25
N PRO A 560 6.74 5.05 19.32
CA PRO A 560 6.04 5.69 20.43
C PRO A 560 6.34 4.95 21.73
N ALA A 561 6.30 5.65 22.86
CA ALA A 561 6.45 5.02 24.16
C ALA A 561 5.14 4.33 24.55
N ILE A 562 5.22 3.10 25.04
CA ILE A 562 4.05 2.24 25.31
C ILE A 562 4.13 1.83 26.77
N ASP A 563 3.03 1.98 27.52
CA ASP A 563 2.92 1.46 28.88
C ASP A 563 2.80 -0.08 28.85
N GLY A 564 3.25 -0.77 29.90
CA GLY A 564 3.42 -2.24 29.91
C GLY A 564 2.15 -3.07 29.69
N THR A 565 0.99 -2.43 29.64
CA THR A 565 -0.33 -3.01 29.40
C THR A 565 -0.90 -2.72 28.00
N THR A 566 -0.18 -2.00 27.14
CA THR A 566 -0.61 -1.44 25.83
C THR A 566 -1.83 -0.50 25.83
N THR A 567 -2.52 -0.32 26.96
CA THR A 567 -3.69 0.56 27.10
C THR A 567 -3.36 2.06 27.02
N ARG A 568 -2.09 2.44 27.16
CA ARG A 568 -1.58 3.82 27.01
C ARG A 568 -0.36 3.86 26.10
N ILE A 569 -0.38 4.81 25.17
CA ILE A 569 0.69 5.05 24.19
C ILE A 569 0.96 6.55 24.14
N ARG A 570 2.21 6.98 24.28
CA ARG A 570 2.64 8.38 24.13
C ARG A 570 3.35 8.58 22.79
N PHE A 571 2.87 9.56 22.04
CA PHE A 571 3.50 10.04 20.83
C PHE A 571 4.15 11.40 21.11
N ASN A 572 5.48 11.49 20.99
CA ASN A 572 6.23 12.75 21.07
C ASN A 572 6.12 13.47 19.73
N VAL A 573 5.06 14.25 19.54
CA VAL A 573 4.72 14.92 18.28
C VAL A 573 5.45 16.27 18.20
N ALA A 574 5.82 16.69 17.00
CA ALA A 574 6.23 18.08 16.77
C ALA A 574 5.48 18.74 15.61
N LEU A 575 5.33 20.05 15.74
CA LEU A 575 4.64 20.93 14.81
C LEU A 575 5.63 21.98 14.29
N ILE A 576 5.69 22.15 12.98
CA ILE A 576 6.37 23.30 12.36
C ILE A 576 5.29 24.36 12.05
N GLN A 577 5.47 25.57 12.60
CA GLN A 577 4.43 26.61 12.58
C GLN A 577 4.73 27.68 11.52
N HIS A 578 3.77 27.94 10.61
CA HIS A 578 3.92 28.89 9.51
C HIS A 578 3.88 30.39 9.90
N SER A 579 3.59 30.73 11.17
CA SER A 579 3.44 32.12 11.65
C SER A 579 4.72 32.73 12.25
N ARG A 580 5.83 31.99 12.30
CA ARG A 580 7.13 32.45 12.80
C ARG A 580 8.23 32.22 11.76
N ALA A 581 9.48 32.52 12.13
CA ALA A 581 10.63 32.37 11.24
C ALA A 581 10.76 30.90 10.77
N PRO A 582 11.25 30.65 9.53
CA PRO A 582 11.38 29.30 9.00
C PRO A 582 12.44 28.51 9.77
N GLY A 583 11.98 27.73 10.77
CA GLY A 583 12.83 26.93 11.65
C GLY A 583 12.23 26.63 13.03
N ASP A 584 11.21 27.37 13.47
CA ASP A 584 10.57 27.18 14.78
C ASP A 584 9.80 25.83 14.85
N VAL A 585 10.15 24.98 15.82
CA VAL A 585 9.54 23.65 16.06
C VAL A 585 8.97 23.58 17.47
N VAL A 586 7.69 23.21 17.58
CA VAL A 586 6.98 23.05 18.86
C VAL A 586 6.74 21.58 19.16
N TRP A 587 7.23 21.10 20.31
CA TRP A 587 7.10 19.72 20.77
C TRP A 587 5.93 19.56 21.74
N ILE A 588 5.11 18.53 21.52
CA ILE A 588 3.89 18.23 22.28
C ILE A 588 3.83 16.71 22.50
N ASP A 589 3.73 16.30 23.76
CA ASP A 589 3.53 14.90 24.12
C ASP A 589 2.03 14.59 24.10
N VAL A 590 1.61 13.59 23.33
CA VAL A 590 0.21 13.17 23.25
C VAL A 590 0.03 11.77 23.83
N GLU A 591 -0.55 11.70 25.04
CA GLU A 591 -0.94 10.43 25.65
C GLU A 591 -2.29 9.97 25.09
N SER A 592 -2.25 8.83 24.41
CA SER A 592 -3.40 8.16 23.79
C SER A 592 -3.79 6.98 24.67
N THR A 593 -4.91 7.10 25.36
CA THR A 593 -5.51 6.00 26.15
C THR A 593 -6.55 5.28 25.30
N ILE A 594 -6.47 3.95 25.27
CA ILE A 594 -7.41 3.09 24.54
C ILE A 594 -8.42 2.50 25.51
N LYS A 595 -9.70 2.56 25.14
CA LYS A 595 -10.81 2.05 25.95
C LYS A 595 -11.03 0.58 25.64
N SER A 596 -10.80 -0.29 26.62
CA SER A 596 -11.00 -1.74 26.50
C SER A 596 -12.48 -2.08 26.41
N HIS A 597 -12.88 -2.77 25.33
CA HIS A 597 -14.18 -3.40 25.22
C HIS A 597 -14.23 -4.65 26.11
N GLU A 598 -14.91 -4.59 27.25
CA GLU A 598 -15.39 -5.80 27.92
C GLU A 598 -16.63 -6.35 27.19
N GLY A 599 -16.70 -7.68 27.07
CA GLY A 599 -17.92 -8.39 26.70
C GLY A 599 -18.32 -8.37 25.22
N TYR A 600 -17.70 -9.21 24.39
CA TYR A 600 -18.41 -10.12 23.46
C TYR A 600 -17.47 -11.21 22.93
N SER A 601 -17.29 -12.26 23.72
CA SER A 601 -16.58 -13.48 23.31
C SER A 601 -17.58 -14.54 22.83
N GLN A 602 -17.33 -15.05 21.62
CA GLN A 602 -17.86 -16.27 20.99
C GLN A 602 -18.98 -17.05 21.73
N LEU A 603 -20.15 -17.16 21.09
CA LEU A 603 -20.95 -18.38 21.20
C LEU A 603 -20.68 -19.27 19.97
N GLY A 604 -20.62 -20.58 20.21
CA GLY A 604 -20.08 -21.54 19.25
C GLY A 604 -21.06 -22.06 18.18
N SER A 605 -20.54 -22.95 17.34
CA SER A 605 -21.27 -23.65 16.30
C SER A 605 -22.31 -24.64 16.84
N THR A 606 -23.59 -24.43 16.52
CA THR A 606 -24.61 -25.49 16.52
C THR A 606 -25.51 -25.36 15.30
N SER A 607 -25.52 -26.38 14.45
CA SER A 607 -26.63 -26.61 13.50
C SER A 607 -27.77 -27.32 14.24
N PRO A 608 -29.02 -27.01 13.89
CA PRO A 608 -29.95 -28.12 13.64
C PRO A 608 -30.78 -27.94 12.36
N SER A 609 -31.29 -29.06 11.85
CA SER A 609 -32.25 -29.14 10.75
C SER A 609 -33.61 -28.56 11.14
N GLY A 610 -34.31 -27.94 10.19
CA GLY A 610 -35.56 -27.23 10.46
C GLY A 610 -36.83 -28.10 10.42
N GLN A 611 -37.93 -27.50 10.87
CA GLN A 611 -39.31 -27.81 10.48
C GLN A 611 -40.21 -26.57 10.70
N ASN A 612 -41.20 -26.39 9.82
CA ASN A 612 -42.40 -25.57 10.02
C ASN A 612 -43.55 -26.50 10.50
N PRO A 613 -44.72 -26.04 11.04
CA PRO A 613 -45.33 -24.72 10.83
C PRO A 613 -46.15 -24.09 12.00
N SER A 614 -46.76 -22.93 11.71
CA SER A 614 -48.17 -22.55 12.03
C SER A 614 -48.60 -21.79 13.32
N LEU A 615 -49.10 -20.56 13.07
CA LEU A 615 -50.42 -19.98 13.42
C LEU A 615 -50.82 -19.52 14.85
N ASN A 616 -51.55 -18.39 14.83
CA ASN A 616 -52.48 -17.80 15.82
C ASN A 616 -51.91 -17.14 17.11
N ARG A 617 -52.54 -16.17 17.82
CA ARG A 617 -53.48 -15.04 17.54
C ARG A 617 -54.39 -14.77 18.79
N ARG A 618 -54.53 -13.50 19.24
CA ARG A 618 -55.53 -12.95 20.24
C ARG A 618 -55.33 -13.35 21.73
N GLN A 619 -55.84 -12.67 22.77
CA GLN A 619 -56.40 -11.29 22.98
C GLN A 619 -56.40 -10.87 24.48
N GLU A 620 -56.14 -9.58 24.77
CA GLU A 620 -56.82 -8.65 25.73
C GLU A 620 -57.06 -8.93 27.26
N VAL A 621 -57.56 -7.85 27.93
CA VAL A 621 -58.23 -7.75 29.27
C VAL A 621 -57.31 -7.64 30.51
N GLU A 622 -57.57 -6.81 31.55
CA GLU A 622 -57.92 -5.37 31.63
C GLU A 622 -57.77 -4.84 33.10
N ARG A 623 -57.53 -3.52 33.27
CA ARG A 623 -57.85 -2.60 34.42
C ARG A 623 -57.52 -2.93 35.89
N GLY A 624 -57.18 -1.87 36.66
CA GLY A 624 -57.12 -1.86 38.13
C GLY A 624 -56.71 -0.48 38.69
N ASN A 625 -57.47 0.08 39.64
CA ASN A 625 -57.39 1.49 40.08
C ASN A 625 -57.84 1.58 41.57
N CYS A 626 -57.56 2.59 42.42
CA CYS A 626 -56.81 3.86 42.33
C CYS A 626 -56.51 4.43 43.75
N LEU A 627 -55.78 5.57 43.85
CA LEU A 627 -55.77 6.53 45.00
C LEU A 627 -55.16 6.02 46.35
N SER A 628 -54.65 6.82 47.31
CA SER A 628 -54.33 8.28 47.41
C SER A 628 -53.33 8.63 48.56
N THR A 629 -52.94 9.91 48.65
CA THR A 629 -52.64 10.73 49.87
C THR A 629 -51.35 10.58 50.73
N GLN A 630 -50.37 11.45 50.43
CA GLN A 630 -49.73 12.48 51.31
C GLN A 630 -48.96 12.19 52.64
N ARG A 631 -47.62 12.43 52.56
CA ARG A 631 -46.78 13.40 53.34
C ARG A 631 -46.40 13.22 54.85
N LYS A 632 -45.08 12.98 55.04
CA LYS A 632 -44.04 13.78 55.79
C LYS A 632 -43.65 13.50 57.28
N ARG A 633 -42.30 13.44 57.48
CA ARG A 633 -41.47 13.87 58.66
C ARG A 633 -41.50 12.93 59.91
N VAL A 634 -40.48 12.83 60.80
CA VAL A 634 -39.23 13.60 61.07
C VAL A 634 -37.99 12.69 61.40
N GLN A 635 -36.85 13.04 60.79
CA GLN A 635 -35.41 13.00 61.21
C GLN A 635 -34.96 12.46 62.60
N PHE A 636 -33.75 11.86 62.64
CA PHE A 636 -32.78 11.93 63.76
C PHE A 636 -31.35 12.27 63.26
N ARG A 637 -30.41 12.59 64.18
CA ARG A 637 -29.06 13.14 63.91
C ARG A 637 -27.92 12.24 64.40
N LEU A 638 -26.72 12.43 63.83
CA LEU A 638 -25.41 12.21 64.47
C LEU A 638 -24.52 13.48 64.31
N PRO A 639 -23.40 13.63 65.05
CA PRO A 639 -22.98 14.93 65.59
C PRO A 639 -21.88 15.69 64.80
N THR A 640 -21.49 16.86 65.34
CA THR A 640 -20.71 17.89 64.63
C THR A 640 -19.41 18.27 65.35
N ALA A 641 -18.39 18.64 64.55
CA ALA A 641 -17.25 19.54 64.88
C ALA A 641 -16.15 19.03 65.84
N PRO A 642 -14.94 19.65 65.82
CA PRO A 642 -14.26 20.33 64.70
C PRO A 642 -12.77 19.90 64.51
N ILE A 643 -12.29 19.92 63.26
CA ILE A 643 -10.85 20.02 62.94
C ILE A 643 -10.68 21.10 61.86
N GLN A 644 -9.64 21.93 61.99
CA GLN A 644 -9.37 23.06 61.09
C GLN A 644 -8.82 22.58 59.73
N PRO A 645 -9.15 23.23 58.60
CA PRO A 645 -8.58 22.91 57.31
C PRO A 645 -7.13 23.38 57.22
N LEU A 646 -6.18 22.46 57.32
CA LEU A 646 -4.76 22.71 57.05
C LEU A 646 -4.27 21.94 55.82
N CYS A 647 -4.90 22.23 54.67
CA CYS A 647 -4.34 22.02 53.34
C CYS A 647 -4.95 23.03 52.37
N SER A 648 -4.13 23.58 51.48
CA SER A 648 -4.56 24.50 50.43
C SER A 648 -5.50 23.82 49.43
N GLU A 649 -6.45 24.57 48.89
CA GLU A 649 -7.23 24.15 47.73
C GLU A 649 -6.27 23.79 46.57
N ALA A 650 -6.36 22.55 46.10
CA ALA A 650 -5.70 22.13 44.87
C ALA A 650 -6.69 22.31 43.71
N ASP A 651 -6.37 23.21 42.79
CA ASP A 651 -7.25 23.60 41.68
C ASP A 651 -7.82 22.37 40.94
N VAL A 652 -9.15 22.29 40.84
CA VAL A 652 -9.82 21.38 39.91
C VAL A 652 -9.70 21.96 38.51
N VAL A 653 -8.54 21.73 37.87
CA VAL A 653 -8.25 22.22 36.52
C VAL A 653 -9.18 21.56 35.50
N GLU A 654 -10.17 22.30 35.01
CA GLU A 654 -10.97 21.89 33.86
C GLU A 654 -10.07 21.68 32.63
N ILE A 655 -10.10 20.47 32.06
CA ILE A 655 -9.31 20.13 30.88
C ILE A 655 -10.06 20.63 29.63
N PRO A 656 -9.50 21.57 28.83
CA PRO A 656 -10.23 22.17 27.70
C PRO A 656 -10.37 21.20 26.52
N TYR A 657 -11.53 21.27 25.85
CA TYR A 657 -11.89 20.41 24.72
C TYR A 657 -11.41 21.01 23.39
N LEU A 658 -10.11 20.87 23.10
CA LEU A 658 -9.43 21.50 21.95
C LEU A 658 -10.11 21.17 20.61
N HIS A 659 -10.55 19.93 20.40
CA HIS A 659 -11.24 19.51 19.18
C HIS A 659 -12.64 20.12 18.99
N ILE A 660 -13.30 20.52 20.08
CA ILE A 660 -14.60 21.21 20.03
C ILE A 660 -14.38 22.70 19.76
N GLN A 661 -13.39 23.31 20.44
CA GLN A 661 -13.08 24.74 20.35
C GLN A 661 -12.27 25.13 19.09
N ARG A 662 -11.58 24.15 18.46
CA ARG A 662 -10.75 24.30 17.25
C ARG A 662 -9.68 25.40 17.35
N ASN A 663 -9.15 25.62 18.54
CA ASN A 663 -8.24 26.69 18.90
C ASN A 663 -6.82 26.19 19.24
N PHE A 664 -6.47 24.95 18.89
CA PHE A 664 -5.23 24.28 19.31
C PHE A 664 -3.97 25.13 19.19
N CYS A 665 -3.70 25.73 18.02
CA CYS A 665 -2.51 26.57 17.85
C CYS A 665 -2.53 27.84 18.72
N GLN A 666 -3.70 28.44 18.97
CA GLN A 666 -3.83 29.59 19.87
C GLN A 666 -3.59 29.21 21.34
N VAL A 667 -4.04 28.02 21.75
CA VAL A 667 -3.74 27.47 23.08
C VAL A 667 -2.25 27.16 23.23
N VAL A 668 -1.63 26.58 22.20
CA VAL A 668 -0.19 26.31 22.16
C VAL A 668 0.63 27.62 22.21
N GLU A 669 0.32 28.62 21.38
CA GLU A 669 0.95 29.95 21.44
C GLU A 669 0.77 30.63 22.80
N ARG A 670 -0.41 30.47 23.42
CA ARG A 670 -0.69 30.99 24.76
C ARG A 670 0.16 30.30 25.82
N CYS A 671 0.15 28.97 25.92
CA CYS A 671 0.96 28.25 26.91
C CYS A 671 2.47 28.47 26.71
N LEU A 672 2.94 28.61 25.47
CA LEU A 672 4.31 29.01 25.14
C LEU A 672 4.64 30.42 25.67
N SER A 673 3.77 31.41 25.43
CA SER A 673 3.98 32.78 25.91
C SER A 673 3.86 32.93 27.44
N GLN A 674 3.06 32.08 28.09
CA GLN A 674 2.93 32.01 29.55
C GLN A 674 3.97 31.09 30.23
N GLN A 675 4.84 30.42 29.46
CA GLN A 675 5.83 29.43 29.93
C GLN A 675 5.27 28.27 30.77
N GLU A 676 4.03 27.84 30.51
CA GLU A 676 3.40 26.73 31.24
C GLU A 676 3.96 25.36 30.79
N ARG A 677 4.97 24.84 31.50
CA ARG A 677 5.64 23.57 31.17
C ARG A 677 4.94 22.37 31.83
N ASN A 678 4.92 21.23 31.14
CA ASN A 678 4.34 19.95 31.60
C ASN A 678 2.83 19.99 31.95
N ARG A 679 2.14 21.11 31.69
CA ARG A 679 0.69 21.22 31.88
C ARG A 679 -0.04 20.45 30.76
N CYS A 680 -1.12 19.77 31.10
CA CYS A 680 -2.04 19.26 30.08
C CYS A 680 -2.71 20.46 29.39
N ILE A 681 -2.46 20.64 28.10
CA ILE A 681 -3.01 21.75 27.32
C ILE A 681 -4.42 21.47 26.80
N GLY A 682 -4.88 20.21 26.88
CA GLY A 682 -6.27 19.85 26.63
C GLY A 682 -6.47 18.50 25.93
N LEU A 683 -7.73 18.22 25.61
CA LEU A 683 -8.20 17.01 24.95
C LEU A 683 -8.25 17.20 23.43
N LEU A 684 -7.29 16.62 22.71
CA LEU A 684 -7.22 16.62 21.24
C LEU A 684 -8.29 15.77 20.56
N GLY A 685 -8.90 14.82 21.26
CA GLY A 685 -10.02 14.04 20.75
C GLY A 685 -10.42 12.89 21.65
N ASP A 686 -11.70 12.53 21.60
CA ASP A 686 -12.22 11.27 22.13
C ASP A 686 -13.27 10.74 21.13
N ASN A 687 -13.00 9.58 20.52
CA ASN A 687 -13.91 8.95 19.54
C ASN A 687 -14.60 7.69 20.09
N GLY A 688 -14.61 7.50 21.41
CA GLY A 688 -15.15 6.31 22.06
C GLY A 688 -14.21 5.10 22.06
N THR A 689 -13.22 5.02 21.15
CA THR A 689 -12.19 3.96 21.17
C THR A 689 -10.85 4.44 21.73
N CYS A 690 -10.43 5.65 21.33
CA CYS A 690 -9.18 6.29 21.74
C CYS A 690 -9.47 7.68 22.31
N LYS A 691 -8.72 8.07 23.35
CA LYS A 691 -8.75 9.39 23.99
C LYS A 691 -7.34 9.99 23.97
N HIS A 692 -7.18 11.17 23.36
CA HIS A 692 -5.87 11.81 23.12
C HIS A 692 -5.71 13.09 23.98
N LEU A 693 -4.91 13.02 25.05
CA LEU A 693 -4.57 14.15 25.90
C LEU A 693 -3.21 14.73 25.50
N ALA A 694 -3.15 16.04 25.29
CA ALA A 694 -1.91 16.74 24.92
C ALA A 694 -1.27 17.47 26.11
N TYR A 695 0.06 17.48 26.13
CA TYR A 695 0.90 18.11 27.13
C TYR A 695 2.00 18.90 26.44
N LEU A 696 2.28 20.14 26.87
CA LEU A 696 3.36 20.92 26.31
C LEU A 696 4.71 20.40 26.85
N ALA A 697 5.59 19.97 25.95
CA ALA A 697 6.85 19.33 26.32
C ALA A 697 7.79 20.28 27.08
N SER A 698 8.59 19.73 28.00
CA SER A 698 9.36 20.51 28.99
C SER A 698 10.39 21.50 28.41
N ARG A 699 10.81 21.33 27.15
CA ARG A 699 11.82 22.16 26.47
C ARG A 699 11.52 22.39 24.98
N THR A 700 10.69 23.38 24.66
CA THR A 700 10.59 23.91 23.29
C THR A 700 11.73 24.91 23.03
N SER A 701 12.90 24.40 22.61
CA SER A 701 14.01 25.26 22.18
C SER A 701 13.76 25.82 20.79
N ILE A 702 14.00 27.12 20.60
CA ILE A 702 13.45 27.88 19.47
C ILE A 702 14.19 27.62 18.13
N THR A 703 15.38 27.02 18.17
CA THR A 703 16.20 26.77 16.96
C THR A 703 16.69 25.32 16.85
N THR A 704 15.85 24.43 16.33
CA THR A 704 16.23 23.04 16.00
C THR A 704 16.58 22.91 14.53
N THR A 705 17.86 22.70 14.20
CA THR A 705 18.25 22.31 12.84
C THR A 705 17.76 20.89 12.54
N THR A 706 17.16 20.72 11.36
CA THR A 706 16.57 19.46 10.88
C THR A 706 17.38 18.94 9.70
N LYS A 707 17.52 17.61 9.55
CA LYS A 707 18.13 16.97 8.38
C LYS A 707 17.34 15.73 7.94
N SER A 708 17.33 15.39 6.67
CA SER A 708 16.78 14.11 6.19
C SER A 708 17.80 12.96 6.30
N LEU A 709 17.35 11.70 6.18
CA LEU A 709 18.25 10.53 6.11
C LEU A 709 19.10 10.58 4.84
N SER A 710 18.51 11.01 3.72
CA SER A 710 19.20 11.17 2.43
C SER A 710 20.33 12.21 2.53
N GLU A 711 20.11 13.32 3.25
CA GLU A 711 21.15 14.30 3.58
C GLU A 711 22.21 13.75 4.55
N LEU A 712 21.79 13.01 5.58
CA LEU A 712 22.67 12.48 6.62
C LEU A 712 23.69 11.50 6.01
N ILE A 713 23.24 10.52 5.21
CA ILE A 713 24.14 9.58 4.53
C ILE A 713 24.99 10.28 3.45
N SER A 714 24.47 11.33 2.80
CA SER A 714 25.24 12.08 1.80
C SER A 714 26.41 12.87 2.41
N GLN A 715 26.25 13.39 3.63
CA GLN A 715 27.28 14.20 4.32
C GLN A 715 28.46 13.36 4.83
N THR A 716 28.23 12.09 5.15
CA THR A 716 29.28 11.11 5.52
C THR A 716 30.38 11.00 4.46
N ARG A 717 30.04 11.16 3.17
CA ARG A 717 31.00 11.03 2.06
C ARG A 717 32.15 12.06 2.06
N SER A 718 31.97 13.20 2.72
CA SER A 718 33.01 14.24 2.84
C SER A 718 33.92 14.10 4.07
N ASP A 719 33.59 13.22 5.01
CA ASP A 719 34.24 13.19 6.32
C ASP A 719 34.25 11.77 6.90
N ILE A 720 35.33 11.04 6.62
CA ILE A 720 35.49 9.59 6.93
C ILE A 720 35.29 9.29 8.43
N THR A 721 35.45 10.30 9.29
CA THR A 721 35.21 10.21 10.74
C THR A 721 33.73 10.06 11.13
N LYS A 722 32.79 10.14 10.19
CA LYS A 722 31.33 10.18 10.41
C LYS A 722 30.55 9.06 9.71
N GLU A 723 31.20 7.92 9.43
CA GLU A 723 30.50 6.71 8.97
C GLU A 723 29.70 6.05 10.11
N MET A 724 28.44 5.72 9.85
CA MET A 724 27.57 4.98 10.76
C MET A 724 28.09 3.55 10.96
N SER A 725 28.17 3.13 12.22
CA SER A 725 28.54 1.75 12.57
C SER A 725 27.52 0.72 12.08
N GLN A 726 27.90 -0.56 12.06
CA GLN A 726 27.00 -1.64 11.67
C GLN A 726 25.80 -1.76 12.63
N TYR A 727 26.03 -1.54 13.93
CA TYR A 727 24.99 -1.46 14.96
C TYR A 727 23.97 -0.36 14.68
N GLU A 728 24.42 0.89 14.46
CA GLU A 728 23.52 2.02 14.22
C GLU A 728 22.68 1.85 12.95
N ARG A 729 23.29 1.33 11.88
CA ARG A 729 22.59 1.05 10.62
C ARG A 729 21.52 -0.03 10.77
N VAL A 730 21.82 -1.11 11.50
CA VAL A 730 20.85 -2.18 11.77
C VAL A 730 19.74 -1.71 12.73
N ARG A 731 20.08 -0.95 13.77
CA ARG A 731 19.12 -0.38 14.72
C ARG A 731 18.14 0.58 14.02
N LEU A 732 18.64 1.44 13.14
CA LEU A 732 17.81 2.34 12.34
C LEU A 732 16.95 1.58 11.32
N ALA A 733 17.49 0.55 10.65
CA ALA A 733 16.73 -0.34 9.79
C ALA A 733 15.62 -1.09 10.56
N LYS A 734 15.89 -1.53 11.79
CA LYS A 734 14.88 -2.13 12.68
C LYS A 734 13.78 -1.14 13.02
N TYR A 735 14.12 0.11 13.36
CA TYR A 735 13.14 1.13 13.66
C TYR A 735 12.24 1.37 12.44
N LEU A 736 12.81 1.56 11.25
CA LEU A 736 12.08 1.68 9.97
C LEU A 736 11.12 0.52 9.73
N ALA A 737 11.56 -0.74 9.93
CA ALA A 737 10.68 -1.91 9.82
C ALA A 737 9.55 -1.90 10.86
N THR A 738 9.86 -1.53 12.11
CA THR A 738 8.88 -1.46 13.20
C THR A 738 7.77 -0.45 12.89
N ALA A 739 8.13 0.70 12.33
CA ALA A 739 7.19 1.74 11.94
C ALA A 739 6.27 1.35 10.77
N VAL A 740 6.70 0.44 9.87
CA VAL A 740 5.77 -0.10 8.87
C VAL A 740 4.62 -0.85 9.55
N LEU A 741 4.88 -1.64 10.60
CA LEU A 741 3.78 -2.26 11.36
C LEU A 741 2.91 -1.23 12.08
N TYR A 742 3.49 -0.20 12.70
CA TYR A 742 2.71 0.84 13.40
C TYR A 742 1.89 1.75 12.48
N TYR A 743 2.38 2.08 11.29
CA TYR A 743 1.84 3.19 10.49
C TYR A 743 1.36 2.82 9.08
N HIS A 744 1.52 1.57 8.62
CA HIS A 744 0.80 1.13 7.42
C HIS A 744 -0.71 1.36 7.55
N ALA A 745 -1.39 1.63 6.43
CA ALA A 745 -2.82 1.98 6.40
C ALA A 745 -3.24 3.22 7.22
N THR A 746 -2.29 3.95 7.83
CA THR A 746 -2.54 5.27 8.43
C THR A 746 -2.04 6.37 7.48
N PRO A 747 -2.59 7.59 7.55
CA PRO A 747 -2.09 8.71 6.74
C PRO A 747 -0.64 9.14 7.04
N TRP A 748 -0.02 8.66 8.12
CA TRP A 748 1.37 8.97 8.47
C TRP A 748 2.41 8.35 7.53
N LEU A 749 2.09 7.22 6.88
CA LEU A 749 3.05 6.46 6.07
C LEU A 749 2.71 6.53 4.57
N ASN A 750 3.47 7.33 3.83
CA ASN A 750 3.32 7.48 2.38
C ASN A 750 3.63 6.14 1.65
N ARG A 751 2.79 5.77 0.68
CA ARG A 751 3.01 4.59 -0.18
C ARG A 751 4.32 4.65 -0.97
N ALA A 752 4.84 5.85 -1.22
CA ALA A 752 6.09 6.09 -1.93
C ALA A 752 7.21 6.65 -1.02
N TRP A 753 7.16 6.42 0.29
CA TRP A 753 8.14 6.96 1.24
C TRP A 753 9.61 6.63 0.89
N ARG A 754 10.51 7.60 1.12
CA ARG A 754 11.96 7.52 0.87
C ARG A 754 12.78 8.12 2.03
N SER A 755 14.11 8.07 1.93
CA SER A 755 15.02 8.64 2.93
C SER A 755 14.96 10.17 3.03
N GLU A 756 14.34 10.87 2.06
CA GLU A 756 13.99 12.29 2.16
C GLU A 756 12.83 12.55 3.15
N ASP A 757 11.85 11.65 3.27
CA ASP A 757 10.73 11.80 4.22
C ASP A 757 11.19 11.61 5.69
N ILE A 758 12.34 10.96 5.87
CA ILE A 758 12.89 10.57 7.17
C ILE A 758 13.71 11.72 7.76
N HIS A 759 13.06 12.55 8.59
CA HIS A 759 13.71 13.72 9.22
C HIS A 759 14.27 13.39 10.61
N PHE A 760 15.41 14.00 10.97
CA PHE A 760 16.05 14.01 12.29
C PHE A 760 16.18 15.44 12.81
N PHE A 761 15.95 15.65 14.10
CA PHE A 761 15.95 16.97 14.74
C PHE A 761 17.06 17.06 15.80
N ASN A 762 17.89 18.09 15.74
CA ASN A 762 18.94 18.33 16.73
C ASN A 762 18.36 18.86 18.04
N TYR A 763 18.64 18.17 19.15
CA TYR A 763 18.23 18.56 20.50
C TYR A 763 19.38 19.31 21.21
N PRO A 764 19.20 20.59 21.62
CA PRO A 764 20.21 21.31 22.36
C PRO A 764 20.11 21.03 23.87
N ASP A 765 21.07 20.31 24.42
CA ASP A 765 21.36 20.34 25.86
C ASP A 765 22.75 20.96 26.12
N PRO A 766 22.83 22.19 26.65
CA PRO A 766 24.10 22.85 26.92
C PRO A 766 24.82 22.31 28.18
N SER A 767 24.30 21.26 28.83
CA SER A 767 25.01 20.54 29.91
C SER A 767 25.78 19.30 29.43
N ILE A 768 25.77 19.02 28.12
CA ILE A 768 26.45 17.86 27.51
C ILE A 768 27.46 18.37 26.48
N GLU A 769 28.73 18.52 26.87
CA GLU A 769 29.83 18.93 25.98
C GLU A 769 30.33 17.79 25.06
N GLN A 770 29.43 16.91 24.60
CA GLN A 770 29.73 15.84 23.64
C GLN A 770 28.67 15.74 22.53
N PRO A 771 29.03 16.02 21.25
CA PRO A 771 28.10 15.94 20.13
C PRO A 771 28.00 14.51 19.58
N GLN A 772 27.49 13.56 20.39
CA GLN A 772 27.42 12.15 19.96
C GLN A 772 26.39 11.26 20.70
N HIS A 773 25.10 11.57 20.58
CA HIS A 773 24.04 10.56 20.41
C HIS A 773 22.72 11.26 20.01
N ILE A 774 22.40 11.24 18.72
CA ILE A 774 21.13 11.80 18.22
C ILE A 774 20.00 10.82 18.56
N PRO A 775 19.01 11.19 19.39
CA PRO A 775 17.81 10.37 19.54
C PRO A 775 17.07 10.40 18.21
N ALA A 776 16.71 9.23 17.68
CA ALA A 776 15.99 9.12 16.41
C ALA A 776 14.52 9.53 16.56
N TYR A 777 14.29 10.81 16.84
CA TYR A 777 13.04 11.50 16.54
C TYR A 777 12.89 11.54 15.01
N MET A 778 12.51 10.39 14.46
CA MET A 778 12.12 10.25 13.07
C MET A 778 10.72 10.80 12.92
N MET A 779 10.50 11.53 11.83
CA MET A 779 9.47 12.53 11.83
C MET A 779 8.89 12.65 10.41
N SER A 780 7.78 11.96 10.15
CA SER A 780 7.13 11.96 8.83
C SER A 780 6.30 13.23 8.58
N SER A 781 6.80 14.15 7.75
CA SER A 781 5.93 15.18 7.17
C SER A 781 5.36 14.70 5.85
N VAL A 782 4.08 14.31 5.85
CA VAL A 782 3.32 14.26 4.60
C VAL A 782 3.04 15.72 4.20
N SER A 783 3.83 16.24 3.27
CA SER A 783 3.56 17.54 2.66
C SER A 783 2.18 17.53 1.99
N THR A 784 1.39 18.56 2.26
CA THR A 784 0.19 18.88 1.46
C THR A 784 0.55 19.67 0.20
N GLU A 785 1.82 20.06 0.05
CA GLU A 785 2.36 20.52 -1.23
C GLU A 785 2.55 19.34 -2.19
N TYR A 786 2.07 19.52 -3.41
CA TYR A 786 1.84 18.45 -4.37
C TYR A 786 3.06 18.20 -5.26
N LEU A 787 3.83 17.15 -4.98
CA LEU A 787 5.04 16.78 -5.75
C LEU A 787 5.27 15.25 -5.78
N PRO A 788 5.86 14.74 -6.86
CA PRO A 788 5.37 14.79 -8.24
C PRO A 788 4.61 13.48 -8.58
N ALA A 789 4.52 13.10 -9.85
CA ALA A 789 3.81 11.87 -10.25
C ALA A 789 4.46 10.60 -9.66
N SER A 790 3.63 9.72 -9.10
CA SER A 790 4.04 8.38 -8.64
C SER A 790 4.73 7.62 -9.80
N PRO A 791 6.02 7.25 -9.66
CA PRO A 791 6.84 6.82 -10.79
C PRO A 791 6.36 5.50 -11.42
N ALA A 792 6.54 5.37 -12.74
CA ALA A 792 5.88 4.33 -13.52
C ALA A 792 6.34 2.88 -13.18
N TYR A 793 7.45 2.71 -12.46
CA TYR A 793 7.89 1.41 -11.94
C TYR A 793 6.95 0.80 -10.89
N HIS A 794 6.01 1.56 -10.28
CA HIS A 794 5.05 1.01 -9.32
C HIS A 794 4.10 -0.06 -9.93
N ARG A 795 4.16 -0.28 -11.25
CA ARG A 795 3.53 -1.44 -11.94
C ARG A 795 4.32 -2.75 -11.86
N PHE A 796 5.57 -2.72 -11.41
CA PHE A 796 6.49 -3.86 -11.30
C PHE A 796 6.88 -4.18 -9.86
N ILE A 797 6.73 -3.20 -8.96
CA ILE A 797 6.81 -3.41 -7.51
C ILE A 797 5.52 -4.07 -7.02
N ARG A 798 5.66 -5.15 -6.25
CA ARG A 798 4.56 -5.82 -5.55
C ARG A 798 3.93 -4.95 -4.46
N ASN A 799 4.75 -4.51 -3.50
CA ASN A 799 4.33 -3.64 -2.40
C ASN A 799 5.19 -2.36 -2.33
N PRO A 800 4.64 -1.18 -2.67
CA PRO A 800 5.37 0.10 -2.67
C PRO A 800 6.02 0.51 -1.33
N VAL A 801 5.38 0.22 -0.20
CA VAL A 801 5.88 0.57 1.14
C VAL A 801 7.09 -0.30 1.49
N LEU A 802 7.01 -1.61 1.23
CA LEU A 802 8.11 -2.54 1.46
C LEU A 802 9.28 -2.33 0.49
N PHE A 803 9.01 -1.90 -0.75
CA PHE A 803 10.08 -1.49 -1.65
C PHE A 803 10.81 -0.24 -1.14
N GLY A 804 10.09 0.80 -0.69
CA GLY A 804 10.71 1.98 -0.07
C GLY A 804 11.58 1.62 1.14
N LEU A 805 11.11 0.71 1.99
CA LEU A 805 11.90 0.13 3.09
C LEU A 805 13.17 -0.58 2.59
N GLY A 806 13.03 -1.42 1.55
CA GLY A 806 14.14 -2.14 0.93
C GLY A 806 15.18 -1.23 0.25
N VAL A 807 14.74 -0.12 -0.36
CA VAL A 807 15.63 0.93 -0.87
C VAL A 807 16.40 1.57 0.28
N MET A 808 15.73 2.04 1.33
CA MET A 808 16.41 2.63 2.49
C MET A 808 17.36 1.64 3.18
N PHE A 809 17.09 0.34 3.16
CA PHE A 809 18.05 -0.67 3.66
C PHE A 809 19.32 -0.77 2.78
N LEU A 810 19.22 -0.60 1.46
CA LEU A 810 20.41 -0.47 0.60
C LEU A 810 21.15 0.84 0.88
N GLU A 811 20.43 1.96 1.03
CA GLU A 811 21.01 3.27 1.29
C GLU A 811 21.78 3.31 2.62
N LEU A 812 21.21 2.74 3.69
CA LEU A 812 21.91 2.52 4.95
C LEU A 812 23.12 1.59 4.77
N ALA A 813 22.97 0.47 4.06
CA ALA A 813 24.04 -0.50 3.90
C ALA A 813 25.26 0.05 3.13
N PHE A 814 25.03 0.89 2.12
CA PHE A 814 26.07 1.52 1.30
C PHE A 814 26.47 2.94 1.74
N GLN A 815 25.73 3.55 2.67
CA GLN A 815 25.89 4.93 3.16
C GLN A 815 25.87 6.01 2.07
N VAL A 816 25.01 5.83 1.06
CA VAL A 816 24.73 6.80 0.00
C VAL A 816 23.29 6.63 -0.51
N PRO A 817 22.62 7.67 -1.04
CA PRO A 817 21.31 7.52 -1.67
C PRO A 817 21.36 6.60 -2.89
N LEU A 818 20.28 5.91 -3.22
CA LEU A 818 20.26 4.88 -4.26
C LEU A 818 20.61 5.42 -5.65
N ALA A 819 20.24 6.67 -5.93
CA ALA A 819 20.61 7.38 -7.16
C ALA A 819 22.13 7.52 -7.35
N ALA A 820 22.91 7.57 -6.26
CA ALA A 820 24.38 7.61 -6.33
C ALA A 820 25.03 6.24 -6.62
N LEU A 821 24.22 5.17 -6.69
CA LEU A 821 24.64 3.81 -7.04
C LEU A 821 24.20 3.38 -8.45
N GLU A 822 23.48 4.23 -9.19
CA GLU A 822 23.00 3.98 -10.56
C GLU A 822 24.16 3.86 -11.55
N LEU A 823 24.02 2.98 -12.56
CA LEU A 823 24.98 2.80 -13.64
C LEU A 823 24.28 2.91 -15.01
N SER A 824 25.06 3.23 -16.04
CA SER A 824 24.55 3.37 -17.41
C SER A 824 23.89 2.11 -18.00
N ILE A 825 24.10 0.93 -17.39
CA ILE A 825 23.42 -0.32 -17.75
C ILE A 825 21.97 -0.37 -17.24
N ASP A 826 21.66 0.23 -16.09
CA ASP A 826 20.29 0.24 -15.52
C ASP A 826 19.35 1.12 -16.36
N LEU A 827 19.90 2.15 -17.02
CA LEU A 827 19.22 3.03 -17.95
C LEU A 827 18.92 2.39 -19.32
N GLN A 828 19.50 1.22 -19.64
CA GLN A 828 19.39 0.60 -20.96
C GLN A 828 18.29 -0.49 -21.06
N GLU A 829 17.69 -0.92 -19.95
CA GLU A 829 16.59 -1.90 -19.98
C GLU A 829 15.28 -1.29 -20.51
N ARG A 830 15.10 -1.36 -21.84
CA ARG A 830 13.83 -1.11 -22.57
C ARG A 830 13.35 0.34 -22.67
N GLY A 831 14.26 1.31 -22.72
CA GLY A 831 13.97 2.62 -23.34
C GLY A 831 12.94 3.48 -22.61
N LYS A 832 12.89 3.39 -21.28
CA LYS A 832 12.20 4.34 -20.39
C LYS A 832 13.09 4.64 -19.19
N SER A 833 13.25 5.92 -18.86
CA SER A 833 13.88 6.40 -17.63
C SER A 833 13.28 5.78 -16.36
N ASP A 834 11.97 5.56 -16.39
CA ASP A 834 11.10 5.31 -15.25
C ASP A 834 11.28 3.95 -14.56
N LEU A 835 12.37 3.23 -14.85
CA LEU A 835 12.73 1.92 -14.29
C LEU A 835 14.14 1.88 -13.66
N ALA A 836 14.93 2.96 -13.79
CA ALA A 836 16.34 2.98 -13.37
C ALA A 836 16.54 2.70 -11.87
N GLU A 837 15.66 3.25 -11.00
CA GLU A 837 15.66 3.00 -9.56
C GLU A 837 15.44 1.50 -9.24
N TYR A 838 14.50 0.84 -9.94
CA TYR A 838 14.21 -0.58 -9.73
C TYR A 838 15.35 -1.49 -10.21
N SER A 839 15.91 -1.21 -11.40
CA SER A 839 17.05 -1.99 -11.90
C SER A 839 18.32 -1.76 -11.09
N THR A 840 18.56 -0.54 -10.62
CA THR A 840 19.62 -0.21 -9.66
C THR A 840 19.44 -0.95 -8.34
N ALA A 841 18.25 -0.91 -7.71
CA ALA A 841 17.98 -1.65 -6.47
C ALA A 841 18.21 -3.17 -6.65
N ARG A 842 17.71 -3.74 -7.75
CA ARG A 842 17.91 -5.16 -8.11
C ARG A 842 19.40 -5.50 -8.29
N ARG A 843 20.16 -4.70 -9.04
CA ARG A 843 21.59 -4.90 -9.27
C ARG A 843 22.38 -4.76 -7.97
N VAL A 844 22.13 -3.70 -7.20
CA VAL A 844 22.83 -3.41 -5.94
C VAL A 844 22.55 -4.51 -4.91
N VAL A 845 21.30 -4.99 -4.74
CA VAL A 845 21.02 -6.07 -3.78
C VAL A 845 21.64 -7.40 -4.22
N GLU A 846 21.68 -7.73 -5.51
CA GLU A 846 22.32 -8.97 -5.98
C GLU A 846 23.85 -8.94 -5.87
N PHE A 847 24.51 -7.88 -6.32
CA PHE A 847 25.98 -7.82 -6.40
C PHE A 847 26.69 -7.25 -5.15
N SER A 848 25.97 -7.00 -4.06
CA SER A 848 26.46 -6.50 -2.75
C SER A 848 27.39 -7.45 -1.95
N HIS A 849 28.23 -8.26 -2.61
CA HIS A 849 29.14 -9.19 -1.94
C HIS A 849 30.13 -8.45 -1.02
N GLY A 850 30.39 -9.00 0.17
CA GLY A 850 31.31 -8.45 1.17
C GLY A 850 30.83 -7.22 1.94
N LYS A 851 30.01 -6.34 1.33
CA LYS A 851 29.54 -5.10 1.98
C LYS A 851 28.31 -5.25 2.88
N ILE A 852 27.55 -6.33 2.76
CA ILE A 852 26.31 -6.57 3.52
C ILE A 852 26.33 -7.98 4.12
N SER A 853 25.94 -8.10 5.39
CA SER A 853 25.80 -9.43 6.03
C SER A 853 24.73 -10.26 5.33
N LYS A 854 24.92 -11.59 5.28
CA LYS A 854 24.02 -12.50 4.55
C LYS A 854 22.56 -12.35 5.01
N SER A 855 22.33 -12.20 6.32
CA SER A 855 20.99 -12.03 6.89
C SER A 855 20.37 -10.67 6.55
N PHE A 856 21.13 -9.58 6.60
CA PHE A 856 20.61 -8.25 6.24
C PHE A 856 20.29 -8.17 4.74
N LYS A 857 21.13 -8.76 3.88
CA LYS A 857 20.89 -8.89 2.43
C LYS A 857 19.60 -9.66 2.13
N GLU A 858 19.35 -10.76 2.83
CA GLU A 858 18.13 -11.56 2.71
C GLU A 858 16.88 -10.76 3.12
N VAL A 859 16.93 -10.07 4.26
CA VAL A 859 15.87 -9.17 4.73
C VAL A 859 15.57 -8.09 3.68
N THR A 860 16.60 -7.43 3.14
CA THR A 860 16.44 -6.40 2.10
C THR A 860 15.82 -6.96 0.81
N LYS A 861 16.19 -8.16 0.37
CA LYS A 861 15.55 -8.81 -0.79
C LYS A 861 14.05 -9.02 -0.58
N ARG A 862 13.65 -9.52 0.59
CA ARG A 862 12.23 -9.78 0.90
C ARG A 862 11.41 -8.49 0.92
N CYS A 863 11.95 -7.41 1.46
CA CYS A 863 11.35 -6.08 1.39
C CYS A 863 11.21 -5.59 -0.06
N LEU A 864 12.29 -5.62 -0.86
CA LEU A 864 12.29 -5.16 -2.26
C LEU A 864 11.31 -5.93 -3.17
N TYR A 865 11.18 -7.25 -2.99
CA TYR A 865 10.36 -8.10 -3.85
C TYR A 865 8.98 -8.45 -3.27
N CYS A 866 8.70 -8.09 -2.02
CA CYS A 866 7.56 -8.56 -1.22
C CYS A 866 7.47 -10.10 -1.15
N ASP A 867 8.63 -10.78 -1.08
CA ASP A 867 8.66 -12.25 -1.11
C ASP A 867 8.50 -12.85 0.29
N PHE A 868 7.25 -12.95 0.73
CA PHE A 868 6.83 -13.45 2.04
C PHE A 868 5.89 -14.66 1.99
N GLY A 869 5.64 -15.23 0.79
CA GLY A 869 4.75 -16.39 0.61
C GLY A 869 3.24 -16.09 0.75
N HIS A 870 2.85 -14.82 0.75
CA HIS A 870 1.47 -14.35 0.89
C HIS A 870 1.13 -13.31 -0.20
N ASP A 871 -0.13 -12.88 -0.27
CA ASP A 871 -0.56 -11.77 -1.13
C ASP A 871 0.18 -10.48 -0.78
N ASP A 872 0.37 -9.62 -1.78
CA ASP A 872 1.21 -8.41 -1.67
C ASP A 872 0.59 -7.27 -0.81
N ASP A 873 -0.63 -7.46 -0.29
CA ASP A 873 -1.35 -6.46 0.49
C ASP A 873 -1.03 -6.52 1.99
N PHE A 874 -0.45 -5.44 2.51
CA PHE A 874 0.00 -5.34 3.90
C PHE A 874 -1.14 -5.12 4.92
N HIS A 875 -2.40 -5.02 4.47
CA HIS A 875 -3.56 -5.19 5.37
C HIS A 875 -3.78 -6.68 5.74
N SER A 876 -3.17 -7.63 5.01
CA SER A 876 -3.27 -9.05 5.30
C SER A 876 -2.59 -9.41 6.63
N PRO A 877 -3.30 -10.01 7.61
CA PRO A 877 -2.70 -10.46 8.87
C PRO A 877 -1.55 -11.44 8.66
N ALA A 878 -1.62 -12.26 7.61
CA ALA A 878 -0.58 -13.22 7.26
C ALA A 878 0.69 -12.53 6.77
N LEU A 879 0.58 -11.52 5.90
CA LEU A 879 1.76 -10.75 5.45
C LEU A 879 2.37 -9.94 6.62
N GLN A 880 1.54 -9.32 7.46
CA GLN A 880 1.99 -8.60 8.66
C GLN A 880 2.80 -9.51 9.60
N GLN A 881 2.28 -10.71 9.90
CA GLN A 881 2.94 -11.70 10.76
C GLN A 881 4.21 -12.28 10.12
N ALA A 882 4.18 -12.56 8.81
CA ALA A 882 5.34 -13.03 8.06
C ALA A 882 6.44 -11.96 8.00
N PHE A 883 6.08 -10.69 7.84
CA PHE A 883 7.01 -9.56 7.91
C PHE A 883 7.64 -9.43 9.30
N TYR A 884 6.85 -9.45 10.38
CA TYR A 884 7.39 -9.48 11.75
C TYR A 884 8.40 -10.65 11.93
N ASN A 885 8.00 -11.86 11.52
CA ASN A 885 8.78 -13.09 11.70
C ASN A 885 10.06 -13.18 10.84
N ASN A 886 10.15 -12.45 9.72
CA ASN A 886 11.26 -12.56 8.76
C ASN A 886 12.04 -11.25 8.53
N VAL A 887 11.61 -10.13 9.12
CA VAL A 887 12.29 -8.82 9.05
C VAL A 887 12.65 -8.33 10.45
N ILE A 888 11.66 -8.11 11.32
CA ILE A 888 11.89 -7.44 12.61
C ILE A 888 12.72 -8.33 13.55
N THR A 889 12.34 -9.61 13.71
CA THR A 889 13.08 -10.59 14.51
C THR A 889 14.54 -10.74 14.05
N VAL A 890 14.77 -10.75 12.74
CA VAL A 890 16.11 -10.88 12.13
C VAL A 890 16.95 -9.62 12.36
N LEU A 891 16.33 -8.43 12.34
CA LEU A 891 16.99 -7.17 12.65
C LEU A 891 17.25 -7.01 14.16
N ASP A 892 16.37 -7.50 15.04
CA ASP A 892 16.62 -7.60 16.49
C ASP A 892 17.83 -8.50 16.81
N ASP A 893 17.92 -9.66 16.17
CA ASP A 893 19.04 -10.60 16.38
C ASP A 893 20.35 -10.14 15.74
N LEU A 894 20.30 -9.32 14.68
CA LEU A 894 21.48 -8.63 14.15
C LEU A 894 21.90 -7.46 15.05
N GLU A 895 20.95 -6.68 15.58
CA GLU A 895 21.26 -5.55 16.47
C GLU A 895 22.00 -6.02 17.72
N LYS A 896 21.54 -7.12 18.37
CA LYS A 896 22.21 -7.69 19.55
C LYS A 896 23.66 -8.06 19.25
N ARG A 897 23.90 -8.84 18.19
CA ARG A 897 25.25 -9.26 17.78
C ARG A 897 26.16 -8.08 17.48
N PHE A 898 25.66 -7.04 16.83
CA PHE A 898 26.44 -5.83 16.55
C PHE A 898 26.60 -4.91 17.77
N ARG A 899 25.76 -5.03 18.80
CA ARG A 899 25.94 -4.37 20.10
C ARG A 899 26.98 -5.10 20.96
N GLU A 900 26.95 -6.43 20.97
CA GLU A 900 27.95 -7.30 21.59
C GLU A 900 29.34 -7.01 21.00
N LEU A 901 29.46 -7.02 19.66
CA LEU A 901 30.66 -6.62 18.89
C LEU A 901 31.01 -5.10 18.96
N GLN A 902 30.46 -4.35 19.92
CA GLN A 902 30.81 -2.97 20.23
C GLN A 902 31.10 -2.73 21.73
N LEU A 903 30.92 -3.74 22.57
CA LEU A 903 31.16 -3.69 24.01
C LEU A 903 32.44 -4.44 24.43
N ASP A 904 32.97 -5.28 23.52
CA ASP A 904 34.33 -5.82 23.51
C ASP A 904 35.26 -4.94 22.63
#